data_AF-A0A398D4H1-F1
#
_entry.id   AF-A0A398D4H1-F1
#
_cell.length_a   1.000
_cell.length_b   1.000
_cell.length_c   1.000
_cell.angle_alpha   90.00
_cell.angle_beta   90.00
_cell.angle_gamma   90.00
#
_symmetry.space_group_name_H-M   'P 1'
#
loop_
_entity.id
_entity.type
_entity.pdbx_description
1 polymer ?
#
loop_
_entity_poly.entity_id
_entity_poly.type
_entity_poly.pdbx_seq_one_letter_code
_entity_poly.pdbx_strand_id
1 'polypeptide(L)'
;MQYKIIIRRGTAVFLRECAVEVSALLGFRSTSMEFPVLRFEDDAAVPGVPGLHFFLQIAAGMDCAFRISRNGSRVDLLLRDEAGTEGLLYTLCSSFDRIEGSEDFEICEADPVEPSGSGDRVSGTGPFAEARCPGIMEGGYHHRPSVQGLEALFEREYLVKDEDYDFLPDRIDASIALPKGFDDFELSAACDVAARLGMESLGLELPILAREGRPRSALIWIGRSDVCRVTLRGGHGMAGTAGETRIIDLLGEGEALASMASTLCGRFPGTGDLSPLDDVCADVRRAVTFRSLDGQLAWLDASGAPAGTVAYVEPGIESRRPALEARFPGVEFRNRGTLEPICNREIELPWELDMCHTLLEEVYPRLGAEEGTEILVVISEDRPTCAALEKEIRAAAIARGARFPRVRVVCAFKQGLSWMRDYVLPELVALGGVDSVEVGFSVFLPEGRETWTDEDGATPKISANRPSDPDAWFESPIRLLQELYPVDDLVAAALGIGREHVRFSVLAHTGVLGYRIVARDRSGAVVYDDTYDVSVAERPYLDDFPEIGKVHPGTGRVTLSRHGKRMWEGRFKTDMENVWDAYQRDVLPACRSLAERSCGGKATAAGQPFFAQLRVEVEASEPDEALGIRHDRISSLESLHEDIYFAGLDYFQTLGVKAEGKGFDFPGLILPVIRKGIGKPQMRFSILTEHPGGAAFEMRGEREVPTYAAIADDDAVEVFVEELSYDPSCGAFSPLIHIHVPEPAGQEGRARVADPAAFLRSYARLLSEGLLDASRHAAGIPLLRFALVDGSVVDVVPPAMETDSPVQDICDIDLMEGKLIGCDEYRAIAERLKHVEGIRVRKVAESRQGRNIFAIEFPPQLPGYISRTKLVASRPTVYINARHHANEVSSTNSALALVSTLLTDKAYESVADKVNIVIVPLENADGAAIHYDLATDNPEWILHTARYNSLGREFAYDYFHDATPHTEALGFTQVWRDWLPDVVMDDHGVPNHEWCQQFSGYTSPWFKGFWMPRALMYGYFWYVTDEAYAGNKVLAERIQEAFADRIGSRSECRSLNAEWRDRFEKYAHAWMPRLFPAEYYKDVIFYWVPYAYKPDYHYVSVRYPWVTASSFVTEISDEGARGEYLGLCARTHEAGDLAVIDLLRSLDTQVESEVRRGGVAASTGGWTVSARLARKRPPAGARNG
;
A
#
# COMPACT_ATOMS: atom_id res chain seq x y z
N MET A 1 -10.58 -28.87 -14.30
CA MET A 1 -10.60 -30.22 -14.91
C MET A 1 -9.40 -30.31 -15.85
N GLN A 2 -8.77 -31.47 -16.04
CA GLN A 2 -7.69 -31.61 -17.04
C GLN A 2 -8.25 -32.07 -18.38
N TYR A 3 -7.68 -31.59 -19.49
CA TYR A 3 -8.06 -31.98 -20.84
C TYR A 3 -6.87 -32.50 -21.64
N LYS A 4 -7.06 -33.57 -22.41
CA LYS A 4 -6.07 -34.13 -23.34
C LYS A 4 -6.72 -34.49 -24.66
N ILE A 5 -6.01 -34.30 -25.77
CA ILE A 5 -6.43 -34.71 -27.11
C ILE A 5 -5.71 -35.99 -27.47
N ILE A 6 -6.43 -36.94 -28.06
CA ILE A 6 -5.90 -38.25 -28.46
C ILE A 6 -6.25 -38.50 -29.93
N ILE A 7 -5.23 -38.77 -30.75
CA ILE A 7 -5.40 -39.10 -32.17
C ILE A 7 -4.53 -40.30 -32.58
N ARG A 8 -4.87 -40.98 -33.69
CA ARG A 8 -4.00 -42.03 -34.25
C ARG A 8 -2.86 -41.43 -35.07
N ARG A 9 -1.69 -42.09 -35.09
CA ARG A 9 -0.61 -41.73 -36.01
C ARG A 9 -1.08 -41.97 -37.46
N GLY A 10 -0.72 -41.06 -38.35
CA GLY A 10 -1.10 -41.14 -39.76
C GLY A 10 -2.57 -40.84 -40.08
N THR A 11 -3.32 -40.17 -39.20
CA THR A 11 -4.65 -39.62 -39.52
C THR A 11 -4.60 -38.61 -40.66
N ALA A 12 -5.74 -38.38 -41.32
CA ALA A 12 -5.83 -37.41 -42.42
C ALA A 12 -5.45 -36.00 -41.96
N VAL A 13 -4.83 -35.22 -42.86
CA VAL A 13 -4.28 -33.89 -42.57
C VAL A 13 -5.31 -32.95 -41.96
N PHE A 14 -6.54 -32.88 -42.50
CA PHE A 14 -7.59 -32.02 -41.97
C PHE A 14 -7.95 -32.32 -40.50
N LEU A 15 -7.89 -33.59 -40.10
CA LEU A 15 -8.18 -34.01 -38.73
C LEU A 15 -7.03 -33.57 -37.80
N ARG A 16 -5.79 -33.66 -38.27
CA ARG A 16 -4.60 -33.18 -37.55
C ARG A 16 -4.65 -31.67 -37.38
N GLU A 17 -4.99 -30.92 -38.42
CA GLU A 17 -5.18 -29.46 -38.34
C GLU A 17 -6.29 -29.09 -37.35
N CYS A 18 -7.41 -29.81 -37.36
CA CYS A 18 -8.49 -29.63 -36.39
C CYS A 18 -8.04 -29.83 -34.93
N ALA A 19 -7.04 -30.68 -34.67
CA ALA A 19 -6.50 -30.86 -33.32
C ALA A 19 -5.89 -29.57 -32.74
N VAL A 20 -5.30 -28.70 -33.57
CA VAL A 20 -4.76 -27.40 -33.14
C VAL A 20 -5.90 -26.49 -32.68
N GLU A 21 -6.99 -26.45 -33.44
CA GLU A 21 -8.19 -25.66 -33.13
C GLU A 21 -8.88 -26.14 -31.85
N VAL A 22 -9.00 -27.47 -31.69
CA VAL A 22 -9.52 -28.07 -30.46
C VAL A 22 -8.61 -27.73 -29.27
N SER A 23 -7.28 -27.74 -29.45
CA SER A 23 -6.34 -27.39 -28.39
C SER A 23 -6.53 -25.96 -27.89
N ALA A 24 -6.70 -24.99 -28.81
CA ALA A 24 -7.01 -23.61 -28.46
C ALA A 24 -8.30 -23.49 -27.65
N LEU A 25 -9.35 -24.23 -28.04
CA LEU A 25 -10.60 -24.27 -27.29
C LEU A 25 -10.45 -24.86 -25.89
N LEU A 26 -9.73 -25.98 -25.77
CA LEU A 26 -9.50 -26.60 -24.47
C LEU A 26 -8.73 -25.65 -23.54
N GLY A 27 -7.69 -24.99 -24.05
CA GLY A 27 -6.99 -23.93 -23.33
C GLY A 27 -7.90 -22.79 -22.90
N PHE A 28 -8.75 -22.31 -23.82
CA PHE A 28 -9.75 -21.27 -23.56
C PHE A 28 -10.73 -21.61 -22.44
N ARG A 29 -11.05 -22.90 -22.25
CA ARG A 29 -11.93 -23.39 -21.17
C ARG A 29 -11.17 -23.82 -19.91
N SER A 30 -9.84 -23.72 -19.88
CA SER A 30 -9.01 -24.23 -18.79
C SER A 30 -8.46 -23.13 -17.88
N THR A 31 -8.66 -23.26 -16.57
CA THR A 31 -7.90 -22.49 -15.57
C THR A 31 -6.46 -23.02 -15.42
N SER A 32 -6.27 -24.34 -15.56
CA SER A 32 -4.98 -25.01 -15.44
C SER A 32 -4.81 -26.10 -16.48
N MET A 33 -3.59 -26.31 -16.99
CA MET A 33 -3.30 -27.33 -17.99
C MET A 33 -1.88 -27.90 -17.89
N GLU A 34 -1.75 -29.21 -18.09
CA GLU A 34 -0.46 -29.87 -18.27
C GLU A 34 -0.13 -30.03 -19.76
N PHE A 35 1.14 -29.86 -20.11
CA PHE A 35 1.67 -30.07 -21.46
C PHE A 35 2.51 -31.35 -21.53
N PRO A 36 2.52 -32.10 -22.65
CA PRO A 36 1.80 -31.81 -23.90
C PRO A 36 0.29 -32.07 -23.79
N VAL A 37 -0.51 -31.30 -24.53
CA VAL A 37 -1.97 -31.45 -24.62
C VAL A 37 -2.38 -32.58 -25.56
N LEU A 38 -1.62 -32.79 -26.64
CA LEU A 38 -1.84 -33.83 -27.65
C LEU A 38 -1.07 -35.13 -27.28
N ARG A 39 -1.74 -36.28 -27.44
CA ARG A 39 -1.15 -37.63 -27.32
C ARG A 39 -1.58 -38.51 -28.49
N PHE A 40 -0.80 -39.55 -28.78
CA PHE A 40 -1.13 -40.52 -29.82
C PHE A 40 -1.65 -41.84 -29.23
N GLU A 41 -2.65 -42.48 -29.87
CA GLU A 41 -3.26 -43.74 -29.37
C GLU A 41 -2.24 -44.89 -29.20
N ASP A 42 -1.19 -44.92 -30.03
CA ASP A 42 -0.17 -45.97 -30.01
C ASP A 42 0.80 -45.85 -28.82
N ASP A 43 0.80 -44.71 -28.10
CA ASP A 43 1.65 -44.45 -26.93
C ASP A 43 1.08 -45.15 -25.66
N ALA A 44 0.57 -46.37 -25.82
CA ALA A 44 -0.34 -47.08 -24.92
C ALA A 44 0.06 -47.11 -23.44
N ALA A 45 -0.46 -46.13 -22.69
CA ALA A 45 -1.06 -46.28 -21.37
C ALA A 45 -1.97 -45.07 -21.14
N VAL A 46 -3.28 -45.27 -21.01
CA VAL A 46 -4.15 -44.31 -20.32
C VAL A 46 -4.45 -44.89 -18.94
N PRO A 47 -3.56 -44.77 -17.93
CA PRO A 47 -3.90 -45.17 -16.58
C PRO A 47 -4.47 -43.97 -15.84
N GLY A 48 -5.78 -43.98 -15.58
CA GLY A 48 -6.38 -43.34 -14.40
C GLY A 48 -6.13 -41.85 -14.15
N VAL A 49 -5.75 -41.04 -15.14
CA VAL A 49 -5.57 -39.60 -14.96
C VAL A 49 -6.97 -38.94 -14.89
N PRO A 50 -7.29 -38.17 -13.84
CA PRO A 50 -8.56 -37.46 -13.75
C PRO A 50 -8.67 -36.38 -14.84
N GLY A 51 -9.72 -36.39 -15.66
CA GLY A 51 -9.93 -35.39 -16.71
C GLY A 51 -10.83 -35.85 -17.85
N LEU A 52 -11.00 -35.01 -18.88
CA LEU A 52 -11.66 -35.37 -20.14
C LEU A 52 -10.62 -35.63 -21.23
N HIS A 53 -10.82 -36.73 -21.95
CA HIS A 53 -9.98 -37.16 -23.06
C HIS A 53 -10.74 -37.06 -24.37
N PHE A 54 -10.31 -36.16 -25.25
CA PHE A 54 -10.94 -35.89 -26.54
C PHE A 54 -10.29 -36.74 -27.63
N PHE A 55 -11.01 -37.76 -28.10
CA PHE A 55 -10.57 -38.65 -29.18
C PHE A 55 -11.04 -38.10 -30.51
N LEU A 56 -10.13 -37.56 -31.31
CA LEU A 56 -10.45 -37.04 -32.64
C LEU A 56 -10.25 -38.16 -33.68
N GLN A 57 -11.32 -38.57 -34.35
CA GLN A 57 -11.31 -39.74 -35.25
C GLN A 57 -12.08 -39.51 -36.55
N ILE A 58 -11.70 -40.25 -37.59
CA ILE A 58 -12.43 -40.29 -38.87
C ILE A 58 -13.43 -41.44 -38.83
N ALA A 59 -14.69 -41.15 -39.17
CA ALA A 59 -15.73 -42.16 -39.25
C ALA A 59 -16.39 -42.15 -40.65
N ALA A 60 -15.82 -42.96 -41.54
CA ALA A 60 -16.32 -43.14 -42.89
C ALA A 60 -17.70 -43.83 -42.88
N GLY A 61 -18.67 -43.27 -43.63
CA GLY A 61 -20.03 -43.81 -43.72
C GLY A 61 -21.03 -43.21 -42.72
N MET A 62 -20.70 -42.10 -42.05
CA MET A 62 -21.67 -41.31 -41.27
C MET A 62 -22.63 -40.52 -42.18
N ASP A 63 -23.90 -40.46 -41.77
CA ASP A 63 -24.92 -39.66 -42.45
C ASP A 63 -24.74 -38.15 -42.22
N CYS A 64 -24.16 -37.76 -41.09
CA CYS A 64 -23.84 -36.36 -40.71
C CYS A 64 -22.35 -36.02 -40.92
N ALA A 65 -22.04 -34.73 -41.08
CA ALA A 65 -20.68 -34.24 -41.31
C ALA A 65 -19.78 -34.35 -40.07
N PHE A 66 -20.36 -34.23 -38.87
CA PHE A 66 -19.66 -34.42 -37.59
C PHE A 66 -20.59 -35.04 -36.52
N ARG A 67 -19.98 -35.57 -35.45
CA ARG A 67 -20.67 -36.06 -34.25
C ARG A 67 -19.76 -35.92 -33.02
N ILE A 68 -20.34 -35.57 -31.87
CA ILE A 68 -19.69 -35.54 -30.57
C ILE A 68 -20.41 -36.54 -29.68
N SER A 69 -19.70 -37.49 -29.07
CA SER A 69 -20.27 -38.38 -28.06
C SER A 69 -19.40 -38.44 -26.82
N ARG A 70 -19.99 -38.27 -25.63
CA ARG A 70 -19.28 -38.44 -24.36
C ARG A 70 -19.70 -39.75 -23.71
N ASN A 71 -18.72 -40.47 -23.17
CA ASN A 71 -18.87 -41.63 -22.32
C ASN A 71 -17.93 -41.53 -21.09
N GLY A 72 -18.46 -41.12 -19.95
CA GLY A 72 -17.70 -40.81 -18.75
C GLY A 72 -16.61 -39.74 -18.98
N SER A 73 -15.34 -40.14 -18.90
CA SER A 73 -14.18 -39.27 -19.15
C SER A 73 -13.74 -39.21 -20.62
N ARG A 74 -14.35 -40.03 -21.50
CA ARG A 74 -14.02 -40.10 -22.92
C ARG A 74 -14.98 -39.23 -23.73
N VAL A 75 -14.45 -38.37 -24.59
CA VAL A 75 -15.22 -37.55 -25.54
C VAL A 75 -14.75 -37.89 -26.96
N ASP A 76 -15.56 -38.61 -27.72
CA ASP A 76 -15.28 -38.91 -29.12
C ASP A 76 -15.75 -37.77 -30.02
N LEU A 77 -14.82 -37.18 -30.76
CA LEU A 77 -15.02 -36.14 -31.76
C LEU A 77 -14.87 -36.77 -33.16
N LEU A 78 -15.99 -37.12 -33.78
CA LEU A 78 -16.02 -37.83 -35.06
C LEU A 78 -16.26 -36.84 -36.20
N LEU A 79 -15.41 -36.91 -37.23
CA LEU A 79 -15.51 -36.12 -38.46
C LEU A 79 -15.61 -37.04 -39.69
N ARG A 80 -16.51 -36.70 -40.61
CA ARG A 80 -16.63 -37.40 -41.90
C ARG A 80 -15.67 -36.86 -42.94
N ASP A 81 -15.61 -35.53 -43.06
CA ASP A 81 -14.85 -34.78 -44.06
C ASP A 81 -14.49 -33.37 -43.54
N GLU A 82 -13.68 -32.62 -44.30
CA GLU A 82 -13.23 -31.27 -43.90
C GLU A 82 -14.40 -30.28 -43.68
N ALA A 83 -15.51 -30.45 -44.40
CA ALA A 83 -16.64 -29.52 -44.34
C ALA A 83 -17.37 -29.57 -42.98
N GLY A 84 -17.27 -30.69 -42.25
CA GLY A 84 -17.85 -30.84 -40.90
C GLY A 84 -17.10 -30.09 -39.79
N THR A 85 -15.89 -29.57 -40.04
CA THR A 85 -15.00 -28.99 -39.02
C THR A 85 -15.62 -27.77 -38.34
N GLU A 86 -16.19 -26.84 -39.12
CA GLU A 86 -16.85 -25.65 -38.58
C GLU A 86 -18.01 -26.02 -37.65
N GLY A 87 -18.87 -26.93 -38.10
CA GLY A 87 -20.01 -27.40 -37.34
C GLY A 87 -19.59 -28.09 -36.03
N LEU A 88 -18.54 -28.91 -36.09
CA LEU A 88 -17.96 -29.54 -34.92
C LEU A 88 -17.47 -28.49 -33.92
N LEU A 89 -16.62 -27.55 -34.34
CA LEU A 89 -16.02 -26.56 -33.46
C LEU A 89 -17.07 -25.60 -32.88
N TYR A 90 -18.03 -25.16 -33.70
CA TYR A 90 -19.15 -24.36 -33.20
C TYR A 90 -19.96 -25.11 -32.14
N THR A 91 -20.26 -26.39 -32.38
CA THR A 91 -20.97 -27.22 -31.41
C THR A 91 -20.14 -27.44 -30.15
N LEU A 92 -18.83 -27.66 -30.29
CA LEU A 92 -17.90 -27.83 -29.18
C LEU A 92 -17.85 -26.56 -28.32
N CYS A 93 -17.75 -25.37 -28.94
CA CYS A 93 -17.79 -24.08 -28.24
C CYS A 93 -19.12 -23.85 -27.52
N SER A 94 -20.24 -24.06 -28.21
CA SER A 94 -21.61 -23.71 -27.74
C SER A 94 -22.22 -24.74 -26.79
N SER A 95 -21.69 -25.96 -26.75
CA SER A 95 -22.17 -27.03 -25.86
C SER A 95 -21.11 -27.47 -24.86
N PHE A 96 -20.06 -26.67 -24.64
CA PHE A 96 -18.93 -27.06 -23.79
C PHE A 96 -19.35 -27.38 -22.35
N ASP A 97 -20.22 -26.57 -21.76
CA ASP A 97 -20.73 -26.78 -20.40
C ASP A 97 -21.50 -28.11 -20.29
N ARG A 98 -22.24 -28.49 -21.34
CA ARG A 98 -22.89 -29.81 -21.43
C ARG A 98 -21.85 -30.92 -21.57
N ILE A 99 -20.79 -30.69 -22.35
CA ILE A 99 -19.63 -31.58 -22.48
C ILE A 99 -18.91 -31.77 -21.16
N GLU A 100 -18.93 -30.82 -20.23
CA GLU A 100 -18.30 -30.94 -18.90
C GLU A 100 -19.24 -31.49 -17.83
N GLY A 101 -20.52 -31.09 -17.85
CA GLY A 101 -21.49 -31.41 -16.81
C GLY A 101 -22.19 -32.77 -16.93
N SER A 102 -22.18 -33.43 -18.11
CA SER A 102 -22.92 -34.67 -18.36
C SER A 102 -22.02 -35.87 -18.53
N GLU A 103 -22.24 -36.98 -17.81
CA GLU A 103 -21.40 -38.18 -17.95
C GLU A 103 -21.50 -38.83 -19.33
N ASP A 104 -22.69 -38.92 -19.92
CA ASP A 104 -22.89 -39.50 -21.26
C ASP A 104 -23.85 -38.66 -22.11
N PHE A 105 -23.55 -38.47 -23.40
CA PHE A 105 -24.47 -37.90 -24.40
C PHE A 105 -23.98 -38.10 -25.84
N GLU A 106 -24.85 -37.79 -26.81
CA GLU A 106 -24.51 -37.70 -28.24
C GLU A 106 -25.11 -36.41 -28.83
N ILE A 107 -24.35 -35.74 -29.70
CA ILE A 107 -24.76 -34.56 -30.48
C ILE A 107 -24.27 -34.76 -31.92
N CYS A 108 -25.14 -34.59 -32.90
CA CYS A 108 -24.79 -34.65 -34.33
C CYS A 108 -25.24 -33.40 -35.08
N GLU A 109 -24.78 -33.22 -36.32
CA GLU A 109 -25.15 -32.08 -37.17
C GLU A 109 -26.68 -31.85 -37.31
N ALA A 110 -27.48 -32.92 -37.18
CA ALA A 110 -28.93 -32.85 -37.33
C ALA A 110 -29.68 -32.41 -36.06
N ASP A 111 -29.01 -32.41 -34.91
CA ASP A 111 -29.62 -31.95 -33.67
C ASP A 111 -29.66 -30.42 -33.67
N PRO A 112 -30.81 -29.77 -33.40
CA PRO A 112 -30.78 -28.36 -33.06
C PRO A 112 -29.85 -28.22 -31.84
N VAL A 113 -28.94 -27.23 -31.89
CA VAL A 113 -28.14 -26.88 -30.72
C VAL A 113 -29.12 -26.39 -29.65
N GLU A 114 -29.61 -27.32 -28.83
CA GLU A 114 -30.56 -27.02 -27.78
C GLU A 114 -29.82 -26.23 -26.70
N PRO A 115 -30.34 -25.06 -26.30
CA PRO A 115 -29.71 -24.21 -25.31
C PRO A 115 -29.60 -24.97 -23.98
N SER A 116 -28.38 -25.16 -23.47
CA SER A 116 -28.20 -25.49 -22.05
C SER A 116 -28.83 -24.37 -21.22
N GLY A 117 -29.71 -24.75 -20.30
CA GLY A 117 -30.40 -23.83 -19.40
C GLY A 117 -29.46 -23.23 -18.37
N SER A 118 -28.58 -22.33 -18.79
CA SER A 118 -27.79 -21.43 -17.94
C SER A 118 -27.13 -20.35 -18.80
N GLY A 119 -27.65 -19.11 -18.76
CA GLY A 119 -26.92 -17.89 -19.15
C GLY A 119 -26.58 -17.61 -20.62
N ASP A 120 -26.44 -18.61 -21.49
CA ASP A 120 -25.87 -18.42 -22.83
C ASP A 120 -26.80 -17.67 -23.80
N ARG A 121 -26.31 -16.57 -24.38
CA ARG A 121 -26.98 -15.87 -25.48
C ARG A 121 -26.34 -16.28 -26.81
N VAL A 122 -26.95 -17.25 -27.49
CA VAL A 122 -26.64 -17.55 -28.89
C VAL A 122 -27.32 -16.49 -29.77
N SER A 123 -26.61 -15.42 -30.13
CA SER A 123 -27.08 -14.42 -31.09
C SER A 123 -26.51 -14.73 -32.49
N GLY A 124 -27.35 -14.56 -33.52
CA GLY A 124 -27.09 -15.03 -34.90
C GLY A 124 -25.91 -14.36 -35.63
N THR A 125 -25.91 -14.48 -36.95
CA THR A 125 -24.83 -14.18 -37.92
C THR A 125 -24.31 -12.72 -38.00
N GLY A 126 -24.41 -11.92 -36.93
CA GLY A 126 -23.94 -10.53 -36.86
C GLY A 126 -22.62 -10.35 -36.08
N PRO A 127 -21.93 -9.19 -36.23
CA PRO A 127 -20.71 -8.87 -35.49
C PRO A 127 -20.97 -8.84 -33.99
N PHE A 128 -19.96 -9.16 -33.15
CA PHE A 128 -20.05 -9.02 -31.69
C PHE A 128 -20.73 -7.70 -31.35
N ALA A 129 -21.61 -7.69 -30.33
CA ALA A 129 -22.01 -6.41 -29.77
C ALA A 129 -20.69 -5.69 -29.46
N GLU A 130 -20.53 -4.43 -29.91
CA GLU A 130 -19.31 -3.67 -29.62
C GLU A 130 -18.95 -3.91 -28.16
N ALA A 131 -17.70 -4.32 -27.94
CA ALA A 131 -17.11 -4.49 -26.63
C ALA A 131 -17.54 -3.26 -25.82
N ARG A 132 -18.47 -3.46 -24.87
CA ARG A 132 -18.99 -2.33 -24.12
C ARG A 132 -17.89 -1.98 -23.15
N CYS A 133 -17.09 -0.96 -23.48
CA CYS A 133 -16.15 -0.38 -22.53
C CYS A 133 -16.93 -0.15 -21.23
N PRO A 134 -16.60 -0.87 -20.14
CA PRO A 134 -17.32 -0.71 -18.90
C PRO A 134 -17.02 0.65 -18.24
N GLY A 135 -16.11 1.45 -18.82
CA GLY A 135 -15.77 2.81 -18.43
C GLY A 135 -15.43 3.77 -19.60
N ILE A 136 -14.89 4.95 -19.25
CA ILE A 136 -14.55 6.07 -20.17
C ILE A 136 -13.12 5.95 -20.76
N MET A 137 -12.39 4.87 -20.47
CA MET A 137 -11.00 4.73 -20.93
C MET A 137 -10.90 4.34 -22.41
N GLU A 138 -10.02 5.04 -23.13
CA GLU A 138 -9.57 4.68 -24.49
C GLU A 138 -8.20 3.94 -24.48
N GLY A 139 -7.65 3.71 -23.28
CA GLY A 139 -6.35 3.09 -22.98
C GLY A 139 -5.91 3.39 -21.54
N GLY A 140 -5.06 2.55 -20.94
CA GLY A 140 -4.58 2.72 -19.56
C GLY A 140 -3.72 1.56 -19.00
N TYR A 141 -3.13 0.77 -19.89
CA TYR A 141 -2.19 -0.28 -19.51
C TYR A 141 -0.90 0.35 -18.94
N HIS A 142 -0.13 -0.43 -18.17
CA HIS A 142 1.19 -0.03 -17.65
C HIS A 142 2.01 0.71 -18.72
N HIS A 143 2.88 1.64 -18.30
CA HIS A 143 3.96 2.06 -19.17
C HIS A 143 4.75 0.83 -19.59
N ARG A 144 4.72 0.52 -20.87
CA ARG A 144 5.49 -0.58 -21.45
C ARG A 144 6.63 0.01 -22.24
N PRO A 145 7.82 -0.62 -22.20
CA PRO A 145 8.89 -0.23 -23.09
C PRO A 145 8.39 -0.18 -24.54
N SER A 146 8.87 0.80 -25.30
CA SER A 146 8.54 0.98 -26.72
C SER A 146 8.83 -0.29 -27.57
N VAL A 147 9.76 -1.12 -27.10
CA VAL A 147 10.17 -2.39 -27.71
C VAL A 147 10.15 -3.53 -26.69
N GLN A 148 9.47 -4.62 -27.03
CA GLN A 148 9.42 -5.87 -26.25
C GLN A 148 9.66 -7.08 -27.17
N GLY A 149 10.26 -8.13 -26.62
CA GLY A 149 10.63 -9.36 -27.31
C GLY A 149 9.92 -10.59 -26.74
N LEU A 150 10.61 -11.73 -26.77
CA LEU A 150 10.08 -13.03 -26.35
C LEU A 150 9.82 -13.13 -24.83
N GLU A 151 10.35 -12.22 -24.02
CA GLU A 151 10.01 -12.08 -22.60
C GLU A 151 8.53 -11.75 -22.36
N ALA A 152 7.87 -11.15 -23.35
CA ALA A 152 6.46 -10.75 -23.31
C ALA A 152 5.53 -11.74 -24.03
N LEU A 153 5.99 -12.95 -24.39
CA LEU A 153 5.29 -13.85 -25.32
C LEU A 153 3.81 -14.09 -24.98
N PHE A 154 3.50 -14.27 -23.70
CA PHE A 154 2.15 -14.56 -23.18
C PHE A 154 1.58 -13.41 -22.34
N GLU A 155 2.25 -12.26 -22.34
CA GLU A 155 1.82 -11.06 -21.63
C GLU A 155 0.70 -10.36 -22.43
N ARG A 156 -0.19 -9.62 -21.75
CA ARG A 156 -1.23 -8.80 -22.37
C ARG A 156 -0.61 -7.87 -23.40
N GLU A 157 -1.33 -7.33 -24.36
CA GLU A 157 -0.82 -6.43 -25.41
C GLU A 157 0.31 -6.96 -26.31
N TYR A 158 0.79 -8.20 -26.15
CA TYR A 158 1.81 -8.79 -27.01
C TYR A 158 1.22 -9.76 -28.04
N LEU A 159 0.82 -10.98 -27.64
CA LEU A 159 0.08 -11.94 -28.49
C LEU A 159 -1.40 -12.05 -28.15
N VAL A 160 -1.79 -11.57 -26.97
CA VAL A 160 -3.18 -11.44 -26.55
C VAL A 160 -3.48 -9.97 -26.29
N LYS A 161 -4.70 -9.54 -26.57
CA LYS A 161 -5.15 -8.13 -26.56
C LYS A 161 -6.37 -7.99 -25.64
N ASP A 162 -6.47 -6.85 -24.98
CA ASP A 162 -7.66 -6.43 -24.27
C ASP A 162 -8.36 -5.31 -25.07
N GLU A 163 -9.51 -5.67 -25.65
CA GLU A 163 -10.33 -4.81 -26.52
C GLU A 163 -11.51 -4.14 -25.78
N ASP A 164 -11.84 -4.54 -24.55
CA ASP A 164 -12.90 -3.92 -23.75
C ASP A 164 -12.38 -3.05 -22.60
N TYR A 165 -11.06 -3.03 -22.39
CA TYR A 165 -10.35 -2.25 -21.38
C TYR A 165 -10.75 -2.60 -19.94
N ASP A 166 -11.12 -3.86 -19.69
CA ASP A 166 -11.36 -4.40 -18.35
C ASP A 166 -10.09 -4.98 -17.67
N PHE A 167 -8.94 -4.83 -18.34
CA PHE A 167 -7.60 -5.31 -18.00
C PHE A 167 -7.37 -6.81 -18.24
N LEU A 168 -8.36 -7.59 -18.68
CA LEU A 168 -8.21 -9.00 -19.02
C LEU A 168 -8.12 -9.17 -20.55
N PRO A 169 -7.12 -9.89 -21.08
CA PRO A 169 -7.05 -10.11 -22.52
C PRO A 169 -8.28 -10.88 -23.01
N ASP A 170 -8.99 -10.37 -24.02
CA ASP A 170 -10.22 -10.92 -24.59
C ASP A 170 -10.10 -11.20 -26.10
N ARG A 171 -8.89 -11.09 -26.66
CA ARG A 171 -8.58 -11.52 -28.03
C ARG A 171 -7.19 -12.14 -28.13
N ILE A 172 -7.07 -13.19 -28.96
CA ILE A 172 -5.77 -13.73 -29.40
C ILE A 172 -5.37 -13.06 -30.71
N ASP A 173 -4.31 -12.26 -30.73
CA ASP A 173 -3.83 -11.54 -31.92
C ASP A 173 -2.64 -12.24 -32.61
N ALA A 174 -2.66 -13.57 -32.58
CA ALA A 174 -1.65 -14.43 -33.21
C ALA A 174 -2.29 -15.53 -34.05
N SER A 175 -1.64 -15.90 -35.15
CA SER A 175 -1.96 -17.09 -35.95
C SER A 175 -0.81 -18.10 -35.86
N ILE A 176 -1.11 -19.39 -35.92
CA ILE A 176 -0.10 -20.48 -35.95
C ILE A 176 0.02 -21.00 -37.38
N ALA A 177 1.24 -21.24 -37.86
CA ALA A 177 1.47 -21.83 -39.16
C ALA A 177 2.36 -23.07 -39.07
N LEU A 178 1.94 -24.11 -39.79
CA LEU A 178 2.64 -25.39 -39.90
C LEU A 178 3.32 -25.53 -41.27
N PRO A 179 4.43 -26.28 -41.36
CA PRO A 179 5.07 -26.55 -42.64
C PRO A 179 4.23 -27.53 -43.47
N LYS A 180 4.40 -27.48 -44.80
CA LYS A 180 3.75 -28.45 -45.70
C LYS A 180 4.25 -29.86 -45.39
N GLY A 181 3.33 -30.77 -45.11
CA GLY A 181 3.66 -32.16 -44.74
C GLY A 181 4.24 -32.28 -43.32
N PHE A 182 3.71 -31.50 -42.38
CA PHE A 182 4.10 -31.52 -40.98
C PHE A 182 3.96 -32.92 -40.35
N ASP A 183 4.85 -33.23 -39.40
CA ASP A 183 4.91 -34.50 -38.68
C ASP A 183 4.17 -34.46 -37.33
N ASP A 184 4.29 -35.54 -36.55
CA ASP A 184 3.60 -35.70 -35.26
C ASP A 184 4.12 -34.72 -34.20
N PHE A 185 5.40 -34.34 -34.25
CA PHE A 185 6.03 -33.46 -33.27
C PHE A 185 5.73 -31.99 -33.54
N GLU A 186 5.77 -31.59 -34.82
CA GLU A 186 5.35 -30.25 -35.27
C GLU A 186 3.88 -29.99 -34.91
N LEU A 187 3.03 -31.02 -35.05
CA LEU A 187 1.63 -30.94 -34.63
C LEU A 187 1.48 -30.81 -33.11
N SER A 188 2.23 -31.59 -32.33
CA SER A 188 2.21 -31.51 -30.87
C SER A 188 2.61 -30.12 -30.39
N ALA A 189 3.67 -29.53 -30.97
CA ALA A 189 4.12 -28.19 -30.67
C ALA A 189 3.04 -27.13 -30.99
N ALA A 190 2.35 -27.24 -32.13
CA ALA A 190 1.24 -26.35 -32.48
C ALA A 190 0.09 -26.45 -31.48
N CYS A 191 -0.26 -27.66 -31.06
CA CYS A 191 -1.34 -27.89 -30.09
C CYS A 191 -1.03 -27.26 -28.73
N ASP A 192 0.20 -27.40 -28.23
CA ASP A 192 0.62 -26.82 -26.96
C ASP A 192 0.57 -25.28 -26.98
N VAL A 193 1.10 -24.66 -28.04
CA VAL A 193 1.07 -23.20 -28.21
C VAL A 193 -0.37 -22.69 -28.34
N ALA A 194 -1.20 -23.38 -29.14
CA ALA A 194 -2.61 -23.04 -29.31
C ALA A 194 -3.36 -23.09 -27.97
N ALA A 195 -3.17 -24.15 -27.20
CA ALA A 195 -3.77 -24.30 -25.88
C ALA A 195 -3.28 -23.21 -24.91
N ARG A 196 -1.98 -22.91 -24.88
CA ARG A 196 -1.46 -21.84 -24.00
C ARG A 196 -2.04 -20.47 -24.35
N LEU A 197 -2.14 -20.12 -25.63
CA LEU A 197 -2.80 -18.86 -26.06
C LEU A 197 -4.27 -18.80 -25.64
N GLY A 198 -4.99 -19.92 -25.72
CA GLY A 198 -6.35 -20.03 -25.21
C GLY A 198 -6.44 -19.77 -23.70
N MET A 199 -5.47 -20.26 -22.92
CA MET A 199 -5.42 -20.03 -21.48
C MET A 199 -5.19 -18.56 -21.10
N GLU A 200 -4.46 -17.80 -21.91
CA GLU A 200 -4.14 -16.39 -21.66
C GLU A 200 -5.23 -15.41 -22.13
N SER A 201 -6.31 -15.89 -22.76
CA SER A 201 -7.35 -15.02 -23.30
C SER A 201 -8.76 -15.45 -22.91
N LEU A 202 -9.62 -14.47 -22.63
CA LEU A 202 -11.07 -14.57 -22.47
C LEU A 202 -11.83 -14.48 -23.80
N GLY A 203 -11.14 -14.38 -24.93
CA GLY A 203 -11.76 -14.59 -26.24
C GLY A 203 -10.96 -15.52 -27.12
N LEU A 204 -11.69 -16.18 -28.00
CA LEU A 204 -11.19 -17.16 -28.94
C LEU A 204 -11.84 -16.92 -30.29
N GLU A 205 -11.03 -16.86 -31.34
CA GLU A 205 -11.50 -16.83 -32.71
C GLU A 205 -10.74 -17.90 -33.50
N LEU A 206 -11.48 -18.79 -34.14
CA LEU A 206 -11.00 -19.91 -34.92
C LEU A 206 -11.36 -19.70 -36.41
N PRO A 207 -10.53 -20.17 -37.35
CA PRO A 207 -9.31 -20.92 -37.14
C PRO A 207 -8.14 -20.08 -36.61
N ILE A 208 -7.39 -20.60 -35.64
CA ILE A 208 -6.10 -20.04 -35.20
C ILE A 208 -4.98 -20.42 -36.17
N LEU A 209 -5.15 -21.52 -36.90
CA LEU A 209 -4.22 -21.97 -37.93
C LEU A 209 -4.31 -21.06 -39.17
N ALA A 210 -3.19 -20.49 -39.59
CA ALA A 210 -3.11 -19.57 -40.71
C ALA A 210 -3.46 -20.27 -42.04
N ARG A 211 -4.41 -19.70 -42.80
CA ARG A 211 -4.76 -20.11 -44.18
C ARG A 211 -4.29 -19.07 -45.20
N GLU A 212 -4.17 -19.43 -46.49
CA GLU A 212 -3.65 -18.55 -47.56
C GLU A 212 -4.49 -17.25 -47.71
N GLY A 213 -4.18 -16.20 -46.94
CA GLY A 213 -4.98 -14.97 -46.95
C GLY A 213 -4.80 -14.01 -45.77
N ARG A 214 -3.54 -13.67 -45.44
CA ARG A 214 -3.07 -12.73 -44.38
C ARG A 214 -3.25 -13.23 -42.92
N PRO A 215 -2.16 -13.50 -42.18
CA PRO A 215 -2.23 -13.85 -40.75
C PRO A 215 -2.75 -12.66 -39.92
N ARG A 216 -3.06 -12.90 -38.64
CA ARG A 216 -3.26 -11.84 -37.64
C ARG A 216 -1.98 -10.99 -37.49
N SER A 217 -2.00 -9.98 -36.61
CA SER A 217 -0.85 -9.07 -36.45
C SER A 217 0.46 -9.79 -36.09
N ALA A 218 0.36 -10.96 -35.44
CA ALA A 218 1.48 -11.88 -35.22
C ALA A 218 1.29 -13.25 -35.91
N LEU A 219 2.40 -13.84 -36.36
CA LEU A 219 2.49 -15.18 -36.92
C LEU A 219 3.51 -16.02 -36.15
N ILE A 220 3.06 -17.13 -35.57
CA ILE A 220 3.91 -18.15 -34.97
C ILE A 220 4.17 -19.24 -36.00
N TRP A 221 5.39 -19.29 -36.54
CA TRP A 221 5.80 -20.27 -37.53
C TRP A 221 6.50 -21.46 -36.86
N ILE A 222 5.96 -22.66 -37.01
CA ILE A 222 6.64 -23.89 -36.57
C ILE A 222 7.46 -24.41 -37.74
N GLY A 223 8.76 -24.62 -37.54
CA GLY A 223 9.68 -24.95 -38.62
C GLY A 223 10.72 -25.98 -38.25
N ARG A 224 11.21 -26.69 -39.27
CA ARG A 224 12.29 -27.67 -39.12
C ARG A 224 13.63 -26.97 -39.02
N SER A 225 14.39 -27.31 -37.99
CA SER A 225 15.80 -26.98 -37.87
C SER A 225 16.52 -28.02 -37.04
N ASP A 226 17.78 -28.22 -37.38
CA ASP A 226 18.82 -28.89 -36.62
C ASP A 226 19.08 -28.28 -35.23
N VAL A 227 18.63 -27.04 -34.97
CA VAL A 227 18.75 -26.36 -33.68
C VAL A 227 17.36 -26.04 -33.12
N CYS A 228 17.11 -26.42 -31.86
CA CYS A 228 15.88 -26.06 -31.16
C CYS A 228 15.97 -24.64 -30.59
N ARG A 229 15.14 -23.73 -31.09
CA ARG A 229 15.10 -22.34 -30.63
C ARG A 229 13.77 -21.64 -30.94
N VAL A 230 13.48 -20.61 -30.17
CA VAL A 230 12.43 -19.62 -30.47
C VAL A 230 13.10 -18.32 -30.89
N THR A 231 12.73 -17.72 -32.03
CA THR A 231 13.36 -16.48 -32.52
C THR A 231 12.34 -15.47 -33.02
N LEU A 232 12.56 -14.19 -32.75
CA LEU A 232 11.80 -13.09 -33.31
C LEU A 232 12.36 -12.68 -34.69
N ARG A 233 11.52 -12.65 -35.74
CA ARG A 233 11.88 -12.21 -37.11
C ARG A 233 11.03 -11.01 -37.55
N GLY A 234 11.70 -10.02 -38.16
CA GLY A 234 11.05 -8.89 -38.87
C GLY A 234 10.58 -7.76 -37.94
N GLY A 235 11.40 -6.70 -37.84
CA GLY A 235 11.06 -5.44 -37.16
C GLY A 235 11.23 -5.51 -35.63
N HIS A 236 12.37 -5.04 -35.13
CA HIS A 236 12.56 -4.78 -33.71
C HIS A 236 11.75 -3.54 -33.35
N GLY A 237 10.58 -3.73 -32.73
CA GLY A 237 9.80 -2.63 -32.15
C GLY A 237 8.90 -1.88 -33.13
N MET A 238 7.60 -2.13 -32.98
CA MET A 238 6.46 -1.19 -33.06
C MET A 238 5.23 -2.02 -33.47
N ALA A 239 4.59 -2.69 -32.51
CA ALA A 239 3.18 -3.02 -32.69
C ALA A 239 2.41 -1.69 -32.66
N GLY A 240 2.26 -1.04 -33.82
CA GLY A 240 1.68 0.30 -33.93
C GLY A 240 2.00 1.05 -35.22
N THR A 241 3.07 0.70 -35.95
CA THR A 241 3.22 1.14 -37.35
C THR A 241 2.33 0.27 -38.23
N ALA A 242 1.32 0.87 -38.84
CA ALA A 242 0.37 0.15 -39.68
C ALA A 242 1.08 -0.60 -40.83
N GLY A 243 1.21 -1.93 -40.73
CA GLY A 243 1.54 -2.80 -41.87
C GLY A 243 2.60 -3.89 -41.68
N GLU A 244 3.35 -3.95 -40.56
CA GLU A 244 4.35 -5.01 -40.34
C GLU A 244 3.82 -6.15 -39.45
N THR A 245 3.97 -7.40 -39.92
CA THR A 245 3.56 -8.60 -39.19
C THR A 245 4.72 -9.07 -38.30
N ARG A 246 4.47 -9.25 -36.99
CA ARG A 246 5.45 -9.85 -36.07
C ARG A 246 5.57 -11.34 -36.34
N ILE A 247 6.76 -11.85 -36.63
CA ILE A 247 6.96 -13.29 -36.88
C ILE A 247 7.78 -13.90 -35.73
N ILE A 248 7.25 -14.96 -35.12
CA ILE A 248 7.93 -15.74 -34.08
C ILE A 248 8.14 -17.14 -34.64
N ASP A 249 9.40 -17.56 -34.77
CA ASP A 249 9.70 -18.92 -35.21
C ASP A 249 9.92 -19.83 -34.03
N LEU A 250 9.23 -20.96 -33.99
CA LEU A 250 9.59 -22.12 -33.18
C LEU A 250 10.28 -23.13 -34.10
N LEU A 251 11.60 -23.18 -34.02
CA LEU A 251 12.44 -24.01 -34.88
C LEU A 251 12.96 -25.21 -34.10
N GLY A 252 12.96 -26.39 -34.71
CA GLY A 252 13.52 -27.62 -34.14
C GLY A 252 13.12 -28.84 -34.96
N GLU A 253 13.45 -30.04 -34.49
CA GLU A 253 13.02 -31.29 -35.12
C GLU A 253 12.74 -32.39 -34.09
N GLY A 254 11.83 -33.31 -34.43
CA GLY A 254 11.55 -34.49 -33.63
C GLY A 254 11.04 -34.18 -32.21
N GLU A 255 11.34 -35.07 -31.27
CA GLU A 255 10.94 -34.98 -29.87
C GLU A 255 11.46 -33.72 -29.17
N ALA A 256 12.60 -33.19 -29.62
CA ALA A 256 13.19 -31.97 -29.08
C ALA A 256 12.30 -30.74 -29.34
N LEU A 257 11.70 -30.61 -30.53
CA LEU A 257 10.74 -29.54 -30.85
C LEU A 257 9.48 -29.62 -29.97
N ALA A 258 8.89 -30.81 -29.84
CA ALA A 258 7.71 -31.00 -29.00
C ALA A 258 8.02 -30.68 -27.52
N SER A 259 9.15 -31.17 -27.01
CA SER A 259 9.59 -30.90 -25.63
C SER A 259 9.86 -29.42 -25.38
N MET A 260 10.45 -28.71 -26.36
CA MET A 260 10.65 -27.27 -26.30
C MET A 260 9.31 -26.54 -26.16
N ALA A 261 8.33 -26.86 -27.01
CA ALA A 261 7.01 -26.24 -26.97
C ALA A 261 6.26 -26.53 -25.66
N SER A 262 6.28 -27.78 -25.18
CA SER A 262 5.68 -28.13 -23.88
C SER A 262 6.36 -27.42 -22.71
N THR A 263 7.69 -27.29 -22.74
CA THR A 263 8.45 -26.58 -21.69
C THR A 263 8.15 -25.09 -21.72
N LEU A 264 8.12 -24.48 -22.92
CA LEU A 264 7.74 -23.08 -23.11
C LEU A 264 6.33 -22.85 -22.55
N CYS A 265 5.34 -23.61 -23.01
CA CYS A 265 3.95 -23.44 -22.58
C CYS A 265 3.70 -23.83 -21.12
N GLY A 266 4.52 -24.69 -20.53
CA GLY A 266 4.39 -25.14 -19.14
C GLY A 266 5.14 -24.28 -18.12
N ARG A 267 6.18 -23.53 -18.53
CA ARG A 267 7.07 -22.81 -17.60
C ARG A 267 7.19 -21.30 -17.87
N PHE A 268 6.92 -20.81 -19.07
CA PHE A 268 6.99 -19.36 -19.31
C PHE A 268 5.85 -18.61 -18.60
N PRO A 269 6.14 -17.40 -18.10
CA PRO A 269 5.16 -16.54 -17.43
C PRO A 269 4.02 -16.14 -18.37
N GLY A 270 2.80 -16.11 -17.86
CA GLY A 270 1.63 -15.53 -18.53
C GLY A 270 1.37 -14.09 -18.11
N THR A 271 0.16 -13.60 -18.39
CA THR A 271 -0.22 -12.22 -18.08
C THR A 271 -0.15 -11.94 -16.57
N GLY A 272 0.71 -10.97 -16.20
CA GLY A 272 0.95 -10.55 -14.81
C GLY A 272 1.85 -11.49 -14.00
N ASP A 273 2.31 -12.61 -14.57
CA ASP A 273 3.22 -13.53 -13.89
C ASP A 273 4.64 -12.96 -13.74
N LEU A 274 5.35 -13.47 -12.73
CA LEU A 274 6.77 -13.17 -12.55
C LEU A 274 7.59 -13.68 -13.73
N SER A 275 8.30 -12.76 -14.38
CA SER A 275 9.20 -13.08 -15.49
C SER A 275 10.63 -12.69 -15.13
N PRO A 276 11.50 -13.67 -14.81
CA PRO A 276 12.93 -13.41 -14.61
C PRO A 276 13.58 -12.73 -15.83
N LEU A 277 13.06 -12.99 -17.04
CA LEU A 277 13.56 -12.36 -18.25
C LEU A 277 13.15 -10.90 -18.37
N ASP A 278 11.92 -10.56 -17.98
CA ASP A 278 11.46 -9.16 -17.95
C ASP A 278 12.25 -8.37 -16.89
N ASP A 279 12.46 -8.97 -15.70
CA ASP A 279 13.28 -8.38 -14.64
C ASP A 279 14.72 -8.11 -15.09
N VAL A 280 15.36 -9.09 -15.77
CA VAL A 280 16.70 -8.92 -16.34
C VAL A 280 16.72 -7.84 -17.43
N CYS A 281 15.72 -7.80 -18.33
CA CYS A 281 15.61 -6.75 -19.34
C CYS A 281 15.45 -5.36 -18.69
N ALA A 282 14.63 -5.25 -17.64
CA ALA A 282 14.45 -4.03 -16.87
C ALA A 282 15.74 -3.60 -16.15
N ASP A 283 16.48 -4.53 -15.53
CA ASP A 283 17.77 -4.26 -14.90
C ASP A 283 18.81 -3.75 -15.89
N VAL A 284 18.92 -4.40 -17.05
CA VAL A 284 19.84 -4.00 -18.12
C VAL A 284 19.47 -2.60 -18.63
N ARG A 285 18.18 -2.33 -18.86
CA ARG A 285 17.72 -1.00 -19.29
C ARG A 285 18.07 0.07 -18.28
N ARG A 286 17.75 -0.14 -16.99
CA ARG A 286 18.11 0.77 -15.89
C ARG A 286 19.62 0.97 -15.80
N ALA A 287 20.42 -0.07 -15.99
CA ALA A 287 21.87 0.00 -15.93
C ALA A 287 22.45 0.83 -17.09
N VAL A 288 21.97 0.62 -18.32
CA VAL A 288 22.38 1.38 -19.51
C VAL A 288 21.98 2.85 -19.41
N THR A 289 20.79 3.14 -18.88
CA THR A 289 20.34 4.52 -18.60
C THR A 289 20.97 5.11 -17.33
N PHE A 290 21.84 4.36 -16.65
CA PHE A 290 22.56 4.78 -15.45
C PHE A 290 21.64 5.14 -14.26
N ARG A 291 20.47 4.51 -14.22
CA ARG A 291 19.43 4.64 -13.19
C ARG A 291 19.49 3.52 -12.14
N SER A 292 20.50 2.67 -12.17
CA SER A 292 20.74 1.63 -11.16
C SER A 292 22.20 1.61 -10.68
N LEU A 293 22.43 1.09 -9.48
CA LEU A 293 23.78 0.76 -8.98
C LEU A 293 24.55 -0.12 -9.97
N ASP A 294 23.89 -1.10 -10.59
CA ASP A 294 24.54 -2.03 -11.52
C ASP A 294 25.17 -1.31 -12.72
N GLY A 295 24.52 -0.26 -13.24
CA GLY A 295 25.10 0.60 -14.27
C GLY A 295 26.35 1.34 -13.77
N GLN A 296 26.32 1.86 -12.55
CA GLN A 296 27.47 2.55 -11.95
C GLN A 296 28.67 1.61 -11.77
N LEU A 297 28.43 0.38 -11.33
CA LEU A 297 29.47 -0.64 -11.17
C LEU A 297 30.07 -1.07 -12.52
N ALA A 298 29.23 -1.30 -13.53
CA ALA A 298 29.69 -1.63 -14.87
C ALA A 298 30.55 -0.52 -15.49
N TRP A 299 30.20 0.76 -15.24
CA TRP A 299 31.02 1.88 -15.66
C TRP A 299 32.35 1.97 -14.89
N LEU A 300 32.34 1.78 -13.56
CA LEU A 300 33.57 1.77 -12.75
C LEU A 300 34.54 0.69 -13.24
N ASP A 301 34.02 -0.50 -13.54
CA ASP A 301 34.81 -1.61 -14.07
C ASP A 301 35.34 -1.33 -15.49
N ALA A 302 34.51 -0.75 -16.37
CA ALA A 302 34.92 -0.37 -17.73
C ALA A 302 35.96 0.75 -17.77
N SER A 303 35.89 1.71 -16.83
CA SER A 303 36.81 2.85 -16.72
C SER A 303 38.14 2.50 -16.02
N GLY A 304 38.22 1.31 -15.40
CA GLY A 304 39.36 0.88 -14.61
C GLY A 304 39.42 1.48 -13.20
N ALA A 305 38.34 2.10 -12.74
CA ALA A 305 38.14 2.63 -11.38
C ALA A 305 39.36 3.42 -10.83
N PRO A 306 39.65 4.63 -11.37
CA PRO A 306 40.80 5.42 -10.97
C PRO A 306 40.89 5.59 -9.44
N ALA A 307 42.10 5.51 -8.88
CA ALA A 307 42.30 5.66 -7.44
C ALA A 307 41.89 7.06 -6.95
N GLY A 308 41.15 7.11 -5.83
CA GLY A 308 40.61 8.35 -5.26
C GLY A 308 39.26 8.76 -5.85
N THR A 309 38.56 7.86 -6.53
CA THR A 309 37.18 8.09 -7.01
C THR A 309 36.20 8.00 -5.85
N VAL A 310 35.27 8.94 -5.74
CA VAL A 310 34.10 8.83 -4.85
C VAL A 310 32.87 8.52 -5.71
N ALA A 311 32.22 7.40 -5.46
CA ALA A 311 31.01 6.96 -6.15
C ALA A 311 29.78 7.22 -5.27
N TYR A 312 28.87 8.07 -5.74
CA TYR A 312 27.59 8.35 -5.09
C TYR A 312 26.52 7.37 -5.59
N VAL A 313 26.32 6.31 -4.81
CA VAL A 313 25.53 5.12 -5.15
C VAL A 313 24.13 5.11 -4.54
N GLU A 314 23.29 4.18 -4.98
CA GLU A 314 21.95 3.98 -4.42
C GLU A 314 21.98 3.39 -2.98
N PRO A 315 20.92 3.57 -2.18
CA PRO A 315 20.89 3.16 -0.78
C PRO A 315 21.13 1.67 -0.49
N GLY A 316 20.80 0.77 -1.42
CA GLY A 316 20.91 -0.69 -1.26
C GLY A 316 22.34 -1.27 -1.19
N ILE A 317 23.37 -0.42 -1.15
CA ILE A 317 24.78 -0.86 -1.24
C ILE A 317 25.26 -1.65 -0.01
N GLU A 318 24.71 -1.43 1.18
CA GLU A 318 25.32 -1.92 2.44
C GLU A 318 25.52 -3.44 2.46
N SER A 319 24.55 -4.21 1.94
CA SER A 319 24.67 -5.67 1.85
C SER A 319 25.81 -6.15 0.93
N ARG A 320 26.17 -5.35 -0.07
CA ARG A 320 27.19 -5.64 -1.09
C ARG A 320 28.51 -4.91 -0.82
N ARG A 321 28.53 -3.93 0.08
CA ARG A 321 29.67 -3.04 0.36
C ARG A 321 30.99 -3.79 0.53
N PRO A 322 31.09 -4.86 1.35
CA PRO A 322 32.36 -5.58 1.51
C PRO A 322 32.89 -6.17 0.19
N ALA A 323 32.00 -6.72 -0.66
CA ALA A 323 32.39 -7.28 -1.95
C ALA A 323 32.78 -6.18 -2.96
N LEU A 324 32.08 -5.05 -2.94
CA LEU A 324 32.36 -3.90 -3.81
C LEU A 324 33.67 -3.21 -3.45
N GLU A 325 33.95 -3.00 -2.16
CA GLU A 325 35.21 -2.44 -1.68
C GLU A 325 36.39 -3.37 -1.99
N ALA A 326 36.18 -4.70 -1.93
CA ALA A 326 37.18 -5.67 -2.36
C ALA A 326 37.44 -5.61 -3.88
N ARG A 327 36.41 -5.39 -4.70
CA ARG A 327 36.51 -5.31 -6.17
C ARG A 327 37.09 -3.98 -6.65
N PHE A 328 36.81 -2.89 -5.93
CA PHE A 328 37.17 -1.52 -6.25
C PHE A 328 37.92 -0.84 -5.08
N PRO A 329 39.11 -1.31 -4.68
CA PRO A 329 39.79 -0.87 -3.45
C PRO A 329 40.26 0.59 -3.45
N GLY A 330 40.20 1.28 -4.59
CA GLY A 330 40.53 2.69 -4.74
C GLY A 330 39.32 3.62 -4.82
N VAL A 331 38.10 3.09 -4.62
CA VAL A 331 36.83 3.81 -4.74
C VAL A 331 36.16 3.93 -3.37
N GLU A 332 35.76 5.14 -3.00
CA GLU A 332 34.91 5.40 -1.83
C GLU A 332 33.44 5.38 -2.24
N PHE A 333 32.64 4.50 -1.65
CA PHE A 333 31.21 4.41 -1.94
C PHE A 333 30.38 5.17 -0.91
N ARG A 334 29.68 6.23 -1.34
CA ARG A 334 28.77 7.04 -0.54
C ARG A 334 27.32 6.84 -0.98
N ASN A 335 26.41 6.61 -0.04
CA ASN A 335 24.99 6.52 -0.36
C ASN A 335 24.45 7.92 -0.74
N ARG A 336 23.86 8.06 -1.93
CA ARG A 336 23.26 9.30 -2.44
C ARG A 336 22.08 9.80 -1.60
N GLY A 337 21.39 8.89 -0.93
CA GLY A 337 20.31 9.21 0.02
C GLY A 337 20.83 9.65 1.39
N THR A 338 22.15 9.74 1.60
CA THR A 338 22.71 10.31 2.82
C THR A 338 22.35 11.79 2.88
N LEU A 339 21.71 12.17 3.97
CA LEU A 339 21.27 13.53 4.20
C LEU A 339 22.43 14.39 4.71
N GLU A 340 22.61 15.57 4.11
CA GLU A 340 23.65 16.52 4.48
C GLU A 340 23.03 17.75 5.16
N PRO A 341 23.58 18.20 6.31
CA PRO A 341 23.07 19.38 6.99
C PRO A 341 23.50 20.66 6.25
N ILE A 342 22.53 21.42 5.75
CA ILE A 342 22.75 22.78 5.20
C ILE A 342 22.53 23.85 6.27
N CYS A 343 21.83 23.52 7.34
CA CYS A 343 21.68 24.32 8.54
C CYS A 343 21.79 23.39 9.74
N ASN A 344 22.51 23.80 10.77
CA ASN A 344 22.55 23.15 12.08
C ASN A 344 22.76 24.23 13.14
N ARG A 345 21.78 24.43 14.02
CA ARG A 345 21.80 25.50 15.03
C ARG A 345 21.25 25.01 16.35
N GLU A 346 21.93 25.39 17.42
CA GLU A 346 21.48 25.24 18.79
C GLU A 346 20.84 26.55 19.26
N ILE A 347 19.72 26.45 19.98
CA ILE A 347 18.97 27.61 20.47
C ILE A 347 19.02 27.62 21.99
N GLU A 348 19.54 28.71 22.55
CA GLU A 348 19.49 28.93 23.99
C GLU A 348 18.08 29.37 24.41
N LEU A 349 17.46 28.58 25.28
CA LEU A 349 16.17 28.87 25.87
C LEU A 349 16.34 29.42 27.31
N PRO A 350 15.42 30.22 27.86
CA PRO A 350 15.37 30.47 29.30
C PRO A 350 14.87 29.22 30.05
N TRP A 351 14.96 29.22 31.39
CA TRP A 351 14.35 28.18 32.23
C TRP A 351 13.17 28.77 33.00
N GLU A 352 12.01 28.12 32.95
CA GLU A 352 10.80 28.62 33.59
C GLU A 352 10.91 28.68 35.12
N LEU A 353 11.67 27.77 35.75
CA LEU A 353 11.89 27.79 37.20
C LEU A 353 12.65 29.03 37.67
N ASP A 354 13.66 29.49 36.91
CA ASP A 354 14.38 30.74 37.22
C ASP A 354 13.43 31.96 37.20
N MET A 355 12.49 31.97 36.23
CA MET A 355 11.47 33.02 36.11
C MET A 355 10.46 32.95 37.25
N CYS A 356 10.02 31.74 37.61
CA CYS A 356 9.14 31.51 38.75
C CYS A 356 9.79 31.97 40.06
N HIS A 357 11.06 31.60 40.32
CA HIS A 357 11.78 32.04 41.52
C HIS A 357 11.91 33.56 41.58
N THR A 358 12.22 34.21 40.45
CA THR A 358 12.28 35.68 40.37
C THR A 358 10.94 36.32 40.80
N LEU A 359 9.82 35.79 40.33
CA LEU A 359 8.49 36.27 40.72
C LEU A 359 8.15 35.97 42.19
N LEU A 360 8.59 34.83 42.73
CA LEU A 360 8.41 34.49 44.13
C LEU A 360 9.18 35.44 45.07
N GLU A 361 10.33 35.96 44.65
CA GLU A 361 11.06 37.00 45.39
C GLU A 361 10.24 38.28 45.56
N GLU A 362 9.32 38.58 44.65
CA GLU A 362 8.35 39.66 44.83
C GLU A 362 7.19 39.25 45.76
N VAL A 363 6.76 38.00 45.75
CA VAL A 363 5.67 37.52 46.63
C VAL A 363 6.11 37.52 48.09
N TYR A 364 7.32 37.05 48.39
CA TYR A 364 7.78 36.78 49.74
C TYR A 364 7.74 38.00 50.70
N PRO A 365 8.12 39.24 50.28
CA PRO A 365 7.99 40.44 51.11
C PRO A 365 6.54 40.84 51.45
N ARG A 366 5.53 40.30 50.75
CA ARG A 366 4.11 40.63 50.92
C ARG A 366 3.40 39.68 51.90
N LEU A 367 4.11 38.69 52.43
CA LEU A 367 3.60 37.73 53.41
C LEU A 367 3.55 38.32 54.83
N GLY A 368 2.65 37.81 55.66
CA GLY A 368 2.47 38.25 57.05
C GLY A 368 1.73 37.21 57.89
N ALA A 369 1.50 37.51 59.18
CA ALA A 369 0.92 36.58 60.16
C ALA A 369 -0.59 36.28 60.00
N GLU A 370 -1.19 36.75 58.92
CA GLU A 370 -2.63 36.64 58.65
C GLU A 370 -3.00 35.25 58.11
N GLU A 371 -4.14 34.73 58.56
CA GLU A 371 -4.69 33.46 58.09
C GLU A 371 -5.30 33.60 56.68
N GLY A 372 -5.53 32.47 56.01
CA GLY A 372 -6.18 32.47 54.68
C GLY A 372 -5.27 32.95 53.54
N THR A 373 -3.95 32.88 53.72
CA THR A 373 -2.96 33.13 52.65
C THR A 373 -2.93 31.95 51.68
N GLU A 374 -3.10 32.20 50.39
CA GLU A 374 -2.97 31.21 49.31
C GLU A 374 -1.93 31.67 48.29
N ILE A 375 -1.00 30.78 47.96
CA ILE A 375 -0.01 30.95 46.89
C ILE A 375 -0.28 29.87 45.84
N LEU A 376 -0.62 30.29 44.64
CA LEU A 376 -0.77 29.41 43.49
C LEU A 376 0.37 29.67 42.51
N VAL A 377 1.06 28.61 42.10
CA VAL A 377 2.02 28.63 41.00
C VAL A 377 1.49 27.72 39.89
N VAL A 378 1.59 28.17 38.65
CA VAL A 378 1.32 27.40 37.44
C VAL A 378 2.62 27.35 36.65
N ILE A 379 3.10 26.15 36.34
CA ILE A 379 4.42 25.88 35.71
C ILE A 379 4.32 24.60 34.86
N SER A 380 5.06 24.42 33.76
CA SER A 380 4.90 23.24 32.90
C SER A 380 5.64 21.99 33.39
N GLU A 381 6.63 22.13 34.27
CA GLU A 381 7.38 21.04 34.92
C GLU A 381 6.58 19.80 35.37
N ASP A 382 7.27 18.66 35.40
CA ASP A 382 6.70 17.39 35.84
C ASP A 382 6.25 17.36 37.32
N ARG A 383 5.51 16.30 37.67
CA ARG A 383 4.89 16.16 39.00
C ARG A 383 5.90 16.14 40.16
N PRO A 384 7.01 15.38 40.10
CA PRO A 384 8.07 15.45 41.12
C PRO A 384 8.63 16.87 41.32
N THR A 385 8.86 17.59 40.24
CA THR A 385 9.40 18.96 40.27
C THR A 385 8.38 19.94 40.85
N CYS A 386 7.12 19.85 40.42
CA CYS A 386 6.01 20.61 41.01
C CYS A 386 5.90 20.40 42.53
N ALA A 387 5.97 19.14 43.00
CA ALA A 387 5.89 18.81 44.42
C ALA A 387 7.10 19.33 45.22
N ALA A 388 8.30 19.29 44.64
CA ALA A 388 9.50 19.85 45.25
C ALA A 388 9.39 21.37 45.42
N LEU A 389 8.95 22.07 44.37
CA LEU A 389 8.71 23.51 44.39
C LEU A 389 7.61 23.89 45.39
N GLU A 390 6.52 23.12 45.46
CA GLU A 390 5.44 23.37 46.43
C GLU A 390 5.96 23.33 47.87
N LYS A 391 6.76 22.31 48.19
CA LYS A 391 7.38 22.16 49.52
C LYS A 391 8.33 23.31 49.82
N GLU A 392 9.12 23.75 48.85
CA GLU A 392 10.01 24.90 48.98
C GLU A 392 9.23 26.17 49.30
N ILE A 393 8.23 26.52 48.47
CA ILE A 393 7.40 27.72 48.64
C ILE A 393 6.71 27.69 49.99
N ARG A 394 6.16 26.54 50.40
CA ARG A 394 5.49 26.37 51.69
C ARG A 394 6.44 26.63 52.86
N ALA A 395 7.65 26.06 52.82
CA ALA A 395 8.66 26.30 53.84
C ALA A 395 9.10 27.77 53.87
N ALA A 396 9.31 28.38 52.71
CA ALA A 396 9.69 29.78 52.57
C ALA A 396 8.61 30.75 53.08
N ALA A 397 7.34 30.43 52.84
CA ALA A 397 6.19 31.23 53.30
C ALA A 397 6.02 31.15 54.83
N ILE A 398 6.12 29.95 55.41
CA ILE A 398 6.05 29.76 56.88
C ILE A 398 7.21 30.49 57.56
N ALA A 399 8.44 30.38 57.03
CA ALA A 399 9.61 31.07 57.57
C ALA A 399 9.46 32.59 57.58
N ARG A 400 8.63 33.15 56.68
CA ARG A 400 8.33 34.58 56.57
C ARG A 400 7.03 35.00 57.27
N GLY A 401 6.49 34.12 58.12
CA GLY A 401 5.41 34.44 59.05
C GLY A 401 4.01 34.04 58.59
N ALA A 402 3.83 33.44 57.41
CA ALA A 402 2.51 32.98 56.97
C ALA A 402 1.99 31.83 57.86
N ARG A 403 0.78 31.97 58.41
CA ARG A 403 0.14 30.93 59.22
C ARG A 403 -0.69 30.01 58.32
N PHE A 404 -0.34 28.73 58.30
CA PHE A 404 -1.02 27.69 57.52
C PHE A 404 -1.30 28.07 56.05
N PRO A 405 -0.29 28.52 55.28
CA PRO A 405 -0.50 28.94 53.90
C PRO A 405 -0.99 27.76 53.05
N ARG A 406 -2.02 27.98 52.21
CA ARG A 406 -2.39 27.05 51.14
C ARG A 406 -1.44 27.30 49.97
N VAL A 407 -0.56 26.35 49.68
CA VAL A 407 0.35 26.42 48.53
C VAL A 407 -0.07 25.34 47.56
N ARG A 408 -0.26 25.71 46.29
CA ARG A 408 -0.51 24.78 45.19
C ARG A 408 0.42 25.13 44.03
N VAL A 409 1.11 24.13 43.51
CA VAL A 409 1.86 24.18 42.24
C VAL A 409 1.13 23.27 41.27
N VAL A 410 0.55 23.85 40.22
CA VAL A 410 -0.29 23.16 39.24
C VAL A 410 0.43 23.13 37.90
N CYS A 411 0.38 21.98 37.23
CA CYS A 411 0.98 21.86 35.90
C CYS A 411 0.24 22.75 34.89
N ALA A 412 0.97 23.53 34.08
CA ALA A 412 0.42 24.40 33.06
C ALA A 412 -0.26 23.61 31.93
N PHE A 413 0.20 22.39 31.68
CA PHE A 413 -0.44 21.42 30.80
C PHE A 413 -1.58 20.70 31.54
N LYS A 414 -2.79 20.75 30.96
CA LYS A 414 -4.03 20.19 31.54
C LYS A 414 -4.26 20.63 33.00
N GLN A 415 -4.27 21.94 33.23
CA GLN A 415 -4.39 22.54 34.57
C GLN A 415 -5.59 22.02 35.38
N GLY A 416 -6.73 21.81 34.73
CA GLY A 416 -7.93 21.26 35.38
C GLY A 416 -7.71 19.86 35.94
N LEU A 417 -7.07 18.98 35.15
CA LEU A 417 -6.75 17.63 35.57
C LEU A 417 -5.69 17.61 36.67
N SER A 418 -4.62 18.43 36.57
CA SER A 418 -3.61 18.55 37.63
C SER A 418 -4.22 19.07 38.93
N TRP A 419 -5.06 20.12 38.88
CA TRP A 419 -5.78 20.64 40.06
C TRP A 419 -6.66 19.56 40.71
N MET A 420 -7.47 18.88 39.89
CA MET A 420 -8.37 17.83 40.36
C MET A 420 -7.61 16.66 40.99
N ARG A 421 -6.60 16.12 40.29
CA ARG A 421 -5.85 14.94 40.70
C ARG A 421 -4.96 15.21 41.92
N ASP A 422 -4.25 16.33 41.92
CA ASP A 422 -3.17 16.56 42.89
C ASP A 422 -3.64 17.24 44.18
N TYR A 423 -4.79 17.94 44.15
CA TYR A 423 -5.30 18.67 45.32
C TYR A 423 -6.73 18.30 45.70
N VAL A 424 -7.67 18.38 44.77
CA VAL A 424 -9.11 18.17 45.08
C VAL A 424 -9.37 16.73 45.48
N LEU A 425 -8.89 15.76 44.71
CA LEU A 425 -9.18 14.35 44.93
C LEU A 425 -8.65 13.84 46.30
N PRO A 426 -7.40 14.15 46.73
CA PRO A 426 -6.96 13.85 48.08
C PRO A 426 -7.85 14.46 49.18
N GLU A 427 -8.33 15.69 48.98
CA GLU A 427 -9.24 16.35 49.93
C GLU A 427 -10.59 15.64 50.01
N LEU A 428 -11.17 15.23 48.87
CA LEU A 428 -12.42 14.44 48.83
C LEU A 428 -12.28 13.07 49.49
N VAL A 429 -11.16 12.37 49.25
CA VAL A 429 -10.86 11.08 49.90
C VAL A 429 -10.75 11.25 51.42
N ALA A 430 -10.09 12.32 51.88
CA ALA A 430 -9.93 12.61 53.29
C ALA A 430 -11.25 12.98 54.00
N LEU A 431 -12.19 13.62 53.29
CA LEU A 431 -13.53 13.91 53.81
C LEU A 431 -14.33 12.63 54.09
N GLY A 432 -14.28 11.66 53.17
CA GLY A 432 -15.06 10.42 53.23
C GLY A 432 -16.56 10.64 53.05
N GLY A 433 -17.29 9.57 52.66
CA GLY A 433 -18.76 9.61 52.55
C GLY A 433 -19.32 10.45 51.38
N VAL A 434 -18.46 10.85 50.43
CA VAL A 434 -18.88 11.45 49.16
C VAL A 434 -19.63 10.41 48.32
N ASP A 435 -20.80 10.77 47.81
CA ASP A 435 -21.68 9.90 47.01
C ASP A 435 -21.76 10.34 45.54
N SER A 436 -21.62 11.64 45.27
CA SER A 436 -21.60 12.19 43.91
C SER A 436 -20.74 13.45 43.79
N VAL A 437 -20.24 13.68 42.58
CA VAL A 437 -19.39 14.82 42.21
C VAL A 437 -19.94 15.48 40.94
N GLU A 438 -20.07 16.79 40.96
CA GLU A 438 -20.40 17.61 39.79
C GLU A 438 -19.21 18.53 39.49
N VAL A 439 -18.67 18.46 38.28
CA VAL A 439 -17.58 19.32 37.80
C VAL A 439 -18.13 20.23 36.70
N GLY A 440 -18.33 21.49 37.05
CA GLY A 440 -18.67 22.53 36.09
C GLY A 440 -17.42 23.07 35.39
N PHE A 441 -17.50 23.34 34.08
CA PHE A 441 -16.44 23.97 33.29
C PHE A 441 -16.96 25.20 32.53
N SER A 442 -16.11 26.22 32.37
CA SER A 442 -16.41 27.35 31.48
C SER A 442 -16.32 26.93 30.01
N VAL A 443 -17.25 27.40 29.18
CA VAL A 443 -17.14 27.22 27.72
C VAL A 443 -16.00 28.08 27.18
N PHE A 444 -15.22 27.52 26.26
CA PHE A 444 -14.10 28.19 25.61
C PHE A 444 -14.58 28.99 24.38
N LEU A 445 -15.09 30.21 24.59
CA LEU A 445 -15.59 31.08 23.52
C LEU A 445 -15.00 32.49 23.59
N PRO A 446 -14.84 33.18 22.44
CA PRO A 446 -14.50 34.61 22.40
C PRO A 446 -15.47 35.46 23.21
N GLU A 447 -14.96 36.56 23.76
CA GLU A 447 -15.77 37.52 24.51
C GLU A 447 -16.94 38.03 23.64
N GLY A 448 -18.16 38.01 24.20
CA GLY A 448 -19.39 38.42 23.49
C GLY A 448 -20.06 37.34 22.64
N ARG A 449 -19.49 36.12 22.55
CA ARG A 449 -20.14 34.97 21.88
C ARG A 449 -20.84 34.06 22.89
N GLU A 450 -22.17 34.05 22.86
CA GLU A 450 -23.00 33.30 23.83
C GLU A 450 -23.35 31.87 23.37
N THR A 451 -23.18 31.55 22.09
CA THR A 451 -23.52 30.23 21.52
C THR A 451 -22.37 29.66 20.70
N TRP A 452 -22.13 28.35 20.83
CA TRP A 452 -21.17 27.64 20.00
C TRP A 452 -21.79 27.05 18.73
N THR A 453 -20.92 26.76 17.76
CA THR A 453 -21.27 26.08 16.49
C THR A 453 -20.67 24.68 16.49
N ASP A 454 -21.40 23.73 15.91
CA ASP A 454 -20.98 22.33 15.80
C ASP A 454 -20.72 22.00 14.32
N GLU A 455 -19.44 21.87 13.97
CA GLU A 455 -18.99 21.57 12.60
C GLU A 455 -18.90 20.06 12.37
N ASP A 456 -18.88 19.61 11.12
CA ASP A 456 -18.76 18.17 10.80
C ASP A 456 -17.32 17.66 11.01
N GLY A 457 -17.13 16.57 11.77
CA GLY A 457 -15.84 15.91 11.98
C GLY A 457 -15.79 14.43 11.61
N ALA A 458 -16.69 13.94 10.74
CA ALA A 458 -16.70 12.54 10.29
C ALA A 458 -15.46 12.13 9.49
N THR A 459 -14.91 13.07 8.71
CA THR A 459 -13.72 12.88 7.87
C THR A 459 -12.70 13.99 8.13
N PRO A 460 -11.38 13.72 7.98
CA PRO A 460 -10.36 14.77 8.05
C PRO A 460 -10.64 15.93 7.08
N LYS A 461 -10.37 17.17 7.52
CA LYS A 461 -10.53 18.38 6.70
C LYS A 461 -9.19 19.07 6.51
N ILE A 462 -8.42 18.54 5.57
CA ILE A 462 -7.10 19.06 5.20
C ILE A 462 -7.30 20.22 4.22
N SER A 463 -7.62 21.42 4.73
CA SER A 463 -7.71 22.63 3.90
C SER A 463 -7.01 23.80 4.57
N ALA A 464 -5.95 24.29 3.92
CA ALA A 464 -5.31 25.56 4.27
C ALA A 464 -6.04 26.79 3.72
N ASN A 465 -7.07 26.61 2.90
CA ASN A 465 -7.89 27.72 2.41
C ASN A 465 -8.90 28.10 3.50
N ARG A 466 -8.41 28.77 4.54
CA ARG A 466 -9.19 29.26 5.67
C ARG A 466 -9.64 30.71 5.41
N PRO A 467 -10.83 31.11 5.90
CA PRO A 467 -11.19 32.52 5.92
C PRO A 467 -10.11 33.34 6.65
N SER A 468 -9.80 34.52 6.11
CA SER A 468 -8.92 35.47 6.79
C SER A 468 -9.68 36.08 7.97
N ASP A 469 -9.42 35.59 9.17
CA ASP A 469 -9.99 36.05 10.42
C ASP A 469 -8.95 35.94 11.56
N PRO A 470 -8.20 37.02 11.86
CA PRO A 470 -7.18 37.01 12.90
C PRO A 470 -7.75 36.82 14.32
N ASP A 471 -9.07 36.97 14.51
CA ASP A 471 -9.71 36.80 15.81
C ASP A 471 -10.44 35.45 15.94
N ALA A 472 -10.40 34.60 14.90
CA ALA A 472 -10.92 33.25 14.97
C ALA A 472 -10.10 32.39 15.93
N TRP A 473 -10.79 31.70 16.85
CA TRP A 473 -10.18 30.77 17.79
C TRP A 473 -10.16 29.36 17.21
N PHE A 474 -9.05 28.64 17.39
CA PHE A 474 -8.91 27.26 16.93
C PHE A 474 -9.55 26.26 17.90
N GLU A 475 -9.63 26.62 19.18
CA GLU A 475 -10.13 25.77 20.24
C GLU A 475 -11.59 25.35 20.05
N SER A 476 -11.86 24.11 20.45
CA SER A 476 -13.23 23.64 20.65
C SER A 476 -13.89 24.36 21.84
N PRO A 477 -15.19 24.69 21.77
CA PRO A 477 -15.96 25.24 22.89
C PRO A 477 -15.90 24.40 24.17
N ILE A 478 -15.69 23.09 24.03
CA ILE A 478 -15.57 22.15 25.15
C ILE A 478 -14.13 21.89 25.58
N ARG A 479 -13.14 22.66 25.13
CA ARG A 479 -11.71 22.44 25.43
C ARG A 479 -11.42 22.17 26.91
N LEU A 480 -12.04 22.91 27.84
CA LEU A 480 -11.81 22.69 29.27
C LEU A 480 -12.36 21.34 29.76
N LEU A 481 -13.43 20.83 29.16
CA LEU A 481 -13.88 19.45 29.39
C LEU A 481 -12.88 18.44 28.81
N GLN A 482 -12.29 18.75 27.65
CA GLN A 482 -11.29 17.89 27.03
C GLN A 482 -10.02 17.76 27.90
N GLU A 483 -9.52 18.89 28.41
CA GLU A 483 -8.39 18.92 29.35
C GLU A 483 -8.66 18.16 30.66
N LEU A 484 -9.92 17.90 31.00
CA LEU A 484 -10.30 17.08 32.15
C LEU A 484 -10.29 15.58 31.86
N TYR A 485 -10.22 15.10 30.62
CA TYR A 485 -10.18 13.66 30.36
C TYR A 485 -8.89 13.02 30.93
N PRO A 486 -8.93 11.86 31.63
CA PRO A 486 -10.08 11.05 32.07
C PRO A 486 -10.40 11.20 33.59
N VAL A 487 -10.62 12.43 34.08
CA VAL A 487 -10.78 12.75 35.51
C VAL A 487 -11.87 11.95 36.21
N ASP A 488 -12.92 11.55 35.50
CA ASP A 488 -14.02 10.82 36.12
C ASP A 488 -13.67 9.37 36.44
N ASP A 489 -12.76 8.72 35.69
CA ASP A 489 -12.14 7.46 36.09
C ASP A 489 -11.37 7.63 37.40
N LEU A 490 -10.53 8.66 37.47
CA LEU A 490 -9.71 8.94 38.65
C LEU A 490 -10.57 9.19 39.88
N VAL A 491 -11.62 10.01 39.74
CA VAL A 491 -12.55 10.35 40.83
C VAL A 491 -13.37 9.13 41.25
N ALA A 492 -13.95 8.40 40.30
CA ALA A 492 -14.77 7.22 40.60
C ALA A 492 -13.95 6.14 41.32
N ALA A 493 -12.75 5.85 40.83
CA ALA A 493 -11.85 4.85 41.42
C ALA A 493 -11.41 5.24 42.84
N ALA A 494 -10.99 6.49 43.05
CA ALA A 494 -10.49 6.93 44.36
C ALA A 494 -11.59 7.08 45.42
N LEU A 495 -12.82 7.43 45.04
CA LEU A 495 -13.96 7.57 45.96
C LEU A 495 -14.79 6.29 46.13
N GLY A 496 -14.61 5.30 45.25
CA GLY A 496 -15.41 4.07 45.25
C GLY A 496 -16.88 4.29 44.87
N ILE A 497 -17.14 5.23 43.96
CA ILE A 497 -18.49 5.56 43.44
C ILE A 497 -18.62 5.14 41.98
N GLY A 498 -19.86 5.01 41.48
CA GLY A 498 -20.11 4.78 40.06
C GLY A 498 -19.73 6.01 39.20
N ARG A 499 -19.26 5.79 37.97
CA ARG A 499 -18.88 6.88 37.05
C ARG A 499 -20.04 7.80 36.68
N GLU A 500 -21.25 7.27 36.67
CA GLU A 500 -22.50 7.99 36.45
C GLU A 500 -22.83 8.98 37.59
N HIS A 501 -22.12 8.88 38.72
CA HIS A 501 -22.16 9.84 39.83
C HIS A 501 -21.12 10.96 39.69
N VAL A 502 -20.26 10.93 38.68
CA VAL A 502 -19.38 12.03 38.30
C VAL A 502 -19.96 12.70 37.06
N ARG A 503 -20.47 13.93 37.20
CA ARG A 503 -21.21 14.63 36.14
C ARG A 503 -20.52 15.92 35.74
N PHE A 504 -20.64 16.29 34.47
CA PHE A 504 -20.12 17.55 33.94
C PHE A 504 -21.26 18.53 33.66
N SER A 505 -21.02 19.81 33.92
CA SER A 505 -21.98 20.89 33.64
C SER A 505 -21.29 22.13 33.08
N VAL A 506 -22.04 22.97 32.36
CA VAL A 506 -21.54 24.25 31.84
C VAL A 506 -21.72 25.33 32.90
N LEU A 507 -20.66 26.06 33.21
CA LEU A 507 -20.73 27.23 34.08
C LEU A 507 -21.34 28.43 33.32
N ALA A 508 -22.03 29.29 34.05
CA ALA A 508 -22.50 30.56 33.50
C ALA A 508 -21.30 31.38 32.97
N HIS A 509 -21.45 31.97 31.78
CA HIS A 509 -20.41 32.78 31.16
C HIS A 509 -20.15 34.05 31.99
N THR A 510 -19.03 34.06 32.72
CA THR A 510 -18.58 35.19 33.56
C THR A 510 -17.38 35.93 32.97
N GLY A 511 -16.88 35.48 31.81
CA GLY A 511 -15.63 35.97 31.20
C GLY A 511 -14.36 35.36 31.81
N VAL A 512 -14.47 34.61 32.90
CA VAL A 512 -13.34 33.88 33.51
C VAL A 512 -13.40 32.40 33.11
N LEU A 513 -12.31 31.91 32.52
CA LEU A 513 -12.14 30.49 32.19
C LEU A 513 -11.75 29.72 33.45
N GLY A 514 -12.48 28.65 33.77
CA GLY A 514 -12.23 27.91 34.98
C GLY A 514 -13.13 26.71 35.19
N TYR A 515 -12.98 26.12 36.37
CA TYR A 515 -13.73 24.97 36.84
C TYR A 515 -14.38 25.27 38.20
N ARG A 516 -15.48 24.58 38.50
CA ARG A 516 -16.07 24.49 39.84
C ARG A 516 -16.42 23.05 40.13
N ILE A 517 -16.06 22.55 41.29
CA ILE A 517 -16.45 21.22 41.74
C ILE A 517 -17.41 21.33 42.93
N VAL A 518 -18.47 20.52 42.91
CA VAL A 518 -19.39 20.35 44.03
C VAL A 518 -19.53 18.86 44.35
N ALA A 519 -19.08 18.43 45.53
CA ALA A 519 -19.25 17.07 46.01
C ALA A 519 -20.40 16.99 47.02
N ARG A 520 -21.19 15.92 46.95
CA ARG A 520 -22.36 15.70 47.80
C ARG A 520 -22.31 14.35 48.49
N ASP A 521 -22.82 14.28 49.71
CA ASP A 521 -22.98 13.02 50.44
C ASP A 521 -24.26 12.26 50.02
N ARG A 522 -24.50 11.09 50.64
CA ARG A 522 -25.69 10.26 50.38
C ARG A 522 -27.04 10.94 50.66
N SER A 523 -27.05 12.01 51.46
CA SER A 523 -28.27 12.78 51.73
C SER A 523 -28.52 13.87 50.67
N GLY A 524 -27.56 14.08 49.77
CA GLY A 524 -27.56 15.16 48.79
C GLY A 524 -27.00 16.48 49.33
N ALA A 525 -26.45 16.49 50.55
CA ALA A 525 -25.87 17.70 51.14
C ALA A 525 -24.51 18.00 50.50
N VAL A 526 -24.25 19.27 50.19
CA VAL A 526 -22.94 19.71 49.69
C VAL A 526 -21.90 19.60 50.81
N VAL A 527 -20.89 18.77 50.59
CA VAL A 527 -19.79 18.53 51.54
C VAL A 527 -18.46 19.13 51.09
N TYR A 528 -18.36 19.51 49.81
CA TYR A 528 -17.18 20.17 49.24
C TYR A 528 -17.58 21.10 48.10
N ASP A 529 -16.96 22.27 48.03
CA ASP A 529 -17.12 23.28 46.97
C ASP A 529 -15.78 23.99 46.78
N ASP A 530 -15.19 23.90 45.58
CA ASP A 530 -13.93 24.59 45.23
C ASP A 530 -13.97 25.06 43.77
N THR A 531 -13.16 26.06 43.45
CA THR A 531 -13.08 26.67 42.11
C THR A 531 -11.63 26.85 41.68
N TYR A 532 -11.37 26.77 40.38
CA TYR A 532 -10.05 26.99 39.81
C TYR A 532 -10.09 27.85 38.55
N ASP A 533 -9.33 28.95 38.53
CA ASP A 533 -9.17 29.84 37.38
C ASP A 533 -7.99 29.39 36.50
N VAL A 534 -8.27 29.10 35.22
CA VAL A 534 -7.27 28.65 34.24
C VAL A 534 -6.43 29.84 33.72
N SER A 535 -5.12 29.61 33.58
CA SER A 535 -4.20 30.55 32.94
C SER A 535 -3.90 30.13 31.50
N VAL A 536 -4.23 30.99 30.54
CA VAL A 536 -3.84 30.82 29.13
C VAL A 536 -3.10 32.05 28.61
N ALA A 537 -2.31 31.86 27.55
CA ALA A 537 -1.67 32.93 26.78
C ALA A 537 -2.28 32.99 25.37
N GLU A 538 -3.03 34.06 25.06
CA GLU A 538 -3.53 34.32 23.70
C GLU A 538 -2.36 34.66 22.77
N ARG A 539 -2.31 34.00 21.61
CA ARG A 539 -1.30 34.24 20.58
C ARG A 539 -1.79 33.85 19.19
N PRO A 540 -1.17 34.36 18.12
CA PRO A 540 -1.36 33.80 16.78
C PRO A 540 -1.04 32.31 16.76
N TYR A 541 -1.79 31.54 15.96
CA TYR A 541 -1.47 30.13 15.73
C TYR A 541 -0.16 29.96 14.95
N LEU A 542 0.04 30.76 13.89
CA LEU A 542 1.32 30.89 13.17
C LEU A 542 1.73 32.36 13.14
N ASP A 543 2.94 32.68 13.61
CA ASP A 543 3.40 34.06 13.79
C ASP A 543 3.52 34.84 12.45
N ASP A 544 3.94 34.15 11.38
CA ASP A 544 4.05 34.70 10.03
C ASP A 544 2.69 34.89 9.33
N PHE A 545 1.64 34.25 9.83
CA PHE A 545 0.30 34.22 9.25
C PHE A 545 -0.79 34.50 10.30
N PRO A 546 -0.74 35.64 11.00
CA PRO A 546 -1.62 35.91 12.13
C PRO A 546 -3.10 36.01 11.72
N GLU A 547 -3.39 36.24 10.44
CA GLU A 547 -4.76 36.31 9.93
C GLU A 547 -5.48 34.97 9.81
N ILE A 548 -4.83 33.83 10.07
CA ILE A 548 -5.51 32.53 10.04
C ILE A 548 -6.21 32.19 11.37
N GLY A 549 -5.87 32.88 12.46
CA GLY A 549 -6.50 32.72 13.77
C GLY A 549 -5.52 32.64 14.95
N LYS A 550 -6.10 32.37 16.12
CA LYS A 550 -5.45 32.39 17.44
C LYS A 550 -5.58 31.06 18.18
N VAL A 551 -4.64 30.86 19.09
CA VAL A 551 -4.59 29.76 20.06
C VAL A 551 -4.27 30.30 21.46
N HIS A 552 -4.54 29.48 22.48
CA HIS A 552 -4.53 29.87 23.88
C HIS A 552 -3.87 28.79 24.76
N PRO A 553 -2.60 28.39 24.52
CA PRO A 553 -1.91 27.40 25.35
C PRO A 553 -1.90 27.78 26.84
N GLY A 554 -1.78 26.79 27.72
CA GLY A 554 -1.55 27.02 29.15
C GLY A 554 -0.27 27.84 29.38
N THR A 555 -0.27 28.72 30.38
CA THR A 555 0.85 29.65 30.64
C THR A 555 1.20 29.78 32.11
N GLY A 556 2.44 30.19 32.38
CA GLY A 556 3.02 30.31 33.71
C GLY A 556 2.44 31.49 34.50
N ARG A 557 2.12 31.25 35.78
CA ARG A 557 1.56 32.28 36.68
C ARG A 557 1.97 32.05 38.12
N VAL A 558 2.27 33.12 38.85
CA VAL A 558 2.34 33.13 40.31
C VAL A 558 1.26 34.05 40.84
N THR A 559 0.45 33.60 41.79
CA THR A 559 -0.64 34.38 42.39
C THR A 559 -0.58 34.31 43.91
N LEU A 560 -0.71 35.47 44.55
CA LEU A 560 -0.91 35.60 45.98
C LEU A 560 -2.33 36.10 46.25
N SER A 561 -3.09 35.32 47.02
CA SER A 561 -4.45 35.64 47.43
C SER A 561 -4.59 35.60 48.95
N ARG A 562 -5.54 36.38 49.48
CA ARG A 562 -5.90 36.37 50.91
C ARG A 562 -7.40 36.36 51.07
N HIS A 563 -7.94 35.36 51.78
CA HIS A 563 -9.39 35.14 51.92
C HIS A 563 -10.13 35.16 50.57
N GLY A 564 -9.55 34.52 49.54
CA GLY A 564 -10.10 34.48 48.18
C GLY A 564 -9.92 35.76 47.36
N LYS A 565 -9.41 36.87 47.94
CA LYS A 565 -9.12 38.10 47.21
C LYS A 565 -7.68 38.09 46.65
N ARG A 566 -7.54 38.25 45.34
CA ARG A 566 -6.24 38.36 44.65
C ARG A 566 -5.52 39.64 45.08
N MET A 567 -4.31 39.49 45.61
CA MET A 567 -3.48 40.59 46.10
C MET A 567 -2.35 40.95 45.13
N TRP A 568 -1.81 39.94 44.45
CA TRP A 568 -0.74 40.10 43.47
C TRP A 568 -0.77 38.94 42.48
N GLU A 569 -0.40 39.21 41.23
CA GLU A 569 -0.23 38.23 40.16
C GLU A 569 0.97 38.63 39.30
N GLY A 570 1.78 37.64 38.93
CA GLY A 570 2.82 37.74 37.91
C GLY A 570 2.71 36.58 36.93
N ARG A 571 3.09 36.80 35.68
CA ARG A 571 3.07 35.80 34.61
C ARG A 571 4.44 35.65 33.98
N PHE A 572 4.72 34.46 33.48
CA PHE A 572 5.96 34.11 32.79
C PHE A 572 5.68 33.03 31.74
N LYS A 573 6.56 32.90 30.75
CA LYS A 573 6.46 31.85 29.74
C LYS A 573 6.97 30.54 30.31
N THR A 574 6.20 29.48 30.09
CA THR A 574 6.59 28.09 30.36
C THR A 574 7.71 27.64 29.44
N ASP A 575 8.37 26.53 29.78
CA ASP A 575 9.44 25.98 28.93
C ASP A 575 8.89 25.57 27.55
N MET A 576 7.68 24.98 27.49
CA MET A 576 6.98 24.68 26.24
C MET A 576 6.66 25.93 25.41
N GLU A 577 6.23 27.03 26.02
CA GLU A 577 6.04 28.31 25.31
C GLU A 577 7.36 28.83 24.71
N ASN A 578 8.47 28.68 25.44
CA ASN A 578 9.78 29.13 24.96
C ASN A 578 10.31 28.28 23.79
N VAL A 579 10.10 26.96 23.84
CA VAL A 579 10.41 26.05 22.72
C VAL A 579 9.55 26.40 21.49
N TRP A 580 8.25 26.60 21.70
CA TRP A 580 7.34 26.97 20.61
C TRP A 580 7.70 28.32 19.97
N ASP A 581 8.04 29.32 20.77
CA ASP A 581 8.51 30.61 20.29
C ASP A 581 9.79 30.47 19.45
N ALA A 582 10.73 29.62 19.86
CA ALA A 582 11.93 29.34 19.09
C ALA A 582 11.61 28.63 17.77
N TYR A 583 10.66 27.69 17.76
CA TYR A 583 10.22 27.03 16.54
C TYR A 583 9.62 28.03 15.52
N GLN A 584 8.72 28.90 15.97
CA GLN A 584 8.07 29.93 15.14
C GLN A 584 9.04 31.02 14.68
N ARG A 585 9.95 31.48 15.56
CA ARG A 585 10.87 32.59 15.28
C ARG A 585 12.07 32.18 14.45
N ASP A 586 12.65 31.02 14.72
CA ASP A 586 13.97 30.63 14.21
C ASP A 586 13.89 29.49 13.17
N VAL A 587 13.04 28.49 13.40
CA VAL A 587 12.99 27.26 12.58
C VAL A 587 12.13 27.45 11.32
N LEU A 588 10.87 27.82 11.46
CA LEU A 588 9.95 27.98 10.33
C LEU A 588 10.42 29.05 9.32
N PRO A 589 10.92 30.23 9.74
CA PRO A 589 11.48 31.23 8.83
C PRO A 589 12.76 30.75 8.12
N ALA A 590 13.59 29.92 8.77
CA ALA A 590 14.77 29.35 8.12
C ALA A 590 14.37 28.40 6.98
N CYS A 591 13.34 27.57 7.19
CA CYS A 591 12.82 26.66 6.19
C CYS A 591 12.13 27.40 5.04
N ARG A 592 11.31 28.43 5.34
CA ARG A 592 10.73 29.32 4.33
C ARG A 592 11.80 29.99 3.47
N SER A 593 12.82 30.55 4.11
CA SER A 593 13.91 31.22 3.40
C SER A 593 14.66 30.25 2.48
N LEU A 594 14.79 28.98 2.87
CA LEU A 594 15.34 27.95 1.98
C LEU A 594 14.42 27.70 0.79
N ALA A 595 13.13 27.44 1.02
CA ALA A 595 12.14 27.21 -0.04
C ALA A 595 12.12 28.35 -1.06
N GLU A 596 12.09 29.60 -0.60
CA GLU A 596 12.10 30.79 -1.46
C GLU A 596 13.41 30.92 -2.25
N ARG A 597 14.58 30.69 -1.62
CA ARG A 597 15.87 30.75 -2.31
C ARG A 597 16.01 29.67 -3.38
N SER A 598 15.62 28.42 -3.07
CA SER A 598 15.69 27.29 -4.01
C SER A 598 14.79 27.49 -5.24
N CYS A 599 13.74 28.32 -5.11
CA CYS A 599 12.80 28.62 -6.18
C CYS A 599 13.02 30.01 -6.84
N GLY A 600 14.21 30.61 -6.69
CA GLY A 600 14.52 31.89 -7.37
C GLY A 600 13.87 33.14 -6.75
N GLY A 601 13.52 33.08 -5.46
CA GLY A 601 13.02 34.20 -4.66
C GLY A 601 11.59 34.06 -4.15
N LYS A 602 10.83 33.08 -4.64
CA LYS A 602 9.47 32.77 -4.18
C LYS A 602 9.23 31.27 -4.27
N ALA A 603 8.81 30.64 -3.17
CA ALA A 603 8.50 29.21 -3.15
C ALA A 603 7.34 28.88 -4.11
N THR A 604 7.45 27.74 -4.81
CA THR A 604 6.45 27.27 -5.78
C THR A 604 6.14 25.80 -5.55
N ALA A 605 4.97 25.34 -6.00
CA ALA A 605 4.56 23.94 -5.84
C ALA A 605 5.51 22.96 -6.55
N ALA A 606 6.10 23.38 -7.68
CA ALA A 606 7.07 22.59 -8.45
C ALA A 606 8.45 22.49 -7.76
N GLY A 607 8.73 23.35 -6.78
CA GLY A 607 9.96 23.31 -5.99
C GLY A 607 9.93 22.34 -4.81
N GLN A 608 8.82 21.65 -4.58
CA GLN A 608 8.69 20.66 -3.52
C GLN A 608 9.42 19.34 -3.89
N PRO A 609 10.06 18.66 -2.93
CA PRO A 609 10.23 19.07 -1.54
C PRO A 609 11.34 20.14 -1.41
N PHE A 610 11.18 21.07 -0.47
CA PHE A 610 12.12 22.18 -0.27
C PHE A 610 13.38 21.77 0.50
N PHE A 611 13.27 20.71 1.29
CA PHE A 611 14.33 20.04 2.03
C PHE A 611 14.01 18.55 2.07
N ALA A 612 14.99 17.70 2.32
CA ALA A 612 14.73 16.28 2.51
C ALA A 612 14.20 16.00 3.91
N GLN A 613 14.80 16.65 4.93
CA GLN A 613 14.37 16.51 6.32
C GLN A 613 14.61 17.81 7.10
N LEU A 614 13.63 18.24 7.88
CA LEU A 614 13.76 19.18 8.98
C LEU A 614 13.78 18.37 10.27
N ARG A 615 14.92 18.27 10.94
CA ARG A 615 15.05 17.61 12.23
C ARG A 615 15.01 18.64 13.35
N VAL A 616 14.11 18.48 14.31
CA VAL A 616 13.97 19.36 15.49
C VAL A 616 14.15 18.53 16.74
N GLU A 617 15.25 18.75 17.45
CA GLU A 617 15.62 17.99 18.64
C GLU A 617 15.33 18.83 19.89
N VAL A 618 14.54 18.28 20.82
CA VAL A 618 14.16 18.94 22.07
C VAL A 618 14.38 18.00 23.26
N GLU A 619 15.00 18.52 24.32
CA GLU A 619 15.08 17.84 25.62
C GLU A 619 14.54 18.78 26.70
N ALA A 620 13.55 18.34 27.50
CA ALA A 620 12.91 19.17 28.53
C ALA A 620 12.38 18.33 29.71
N SER A 621 12.25 18.90 30.91
CA SER A 621 11.79 18.25 32.16
C SER A 621 10.27 18.19 32.35
N GLU A 622 9.57 18.03 31.24
CA GLU A 622 8.13 18.13 31.14
C GLU A 622 7.39 16.81 31.51
N PRO A 623 6.08 16.88 31.81
CA PRO A 623 5.22 15.73 32.00
C PRO A 623 5.31 14.74 30.83
N ASP A 624 5.49 13.46 31.19
CA ASP A 624 5.39 12.30 30.33
C ASP A 624 5.23 11.10 31.27
N GLU A 625 3.96 10.73 31.54
CA GLU A 625 3.60 9.65 32.47
C GLU A 625 2.30 8.93 32.05
N ALA A 626 2.27 7.61 32.25
CA ALA A 626 1.07 6.81 32.10
C ALA A 626 0.14 6.96 33.32
N LEU A 627 -1.18 7.00 33.08
CA LEU A 627 -2.17 7.17 34.16
C LEU A 627 -2.59 5.86 34.83
N GLY A 628 -2.23 4.70 34.26
CA GLY A 628 -2.64 3.39 34.76
C GLY A 628 -4.13 3.08 34.51
N ILE A 629 -4.77 3.82 33.62
CA ILE A 629 -6.15 3.61 33.16
C ILE A 629 -6.09 3.43 31.64
N ARG A 630 -6.51 2.26 31.14
CA ARG A 630 -6.40 1.89 29.71
C ARG A 630 -4.99 2.15 29.17
N HIS A 631 -4.86 3.00 28.15
CA HIS A 631 -3.61 3.50 27.57
C HIS A 631 -3.44 5.01 27.78
N ASP A 632 -4.28 5.62 28.62
CA ASP A 632 -4.28 7.07 28.80
C ASP A 632 -3.00 7.54 29.49
N ARG A 633 -2.48 8.67 29.00
CA ARG A 633 -1.23 9.27 29.44
C ARG A 633 -1.36 10.79 29.53
N ILE A 634 -0.44 11.40 30.28
CA ILE A 634 -0.24 12.86 30.31
C ILE A 634 1.18 13.09 29.81
N SER A 635 1.29 13.65 28.60
CA SER A 635 2.57 13.98 28.01
C SER A 635 2.49 15.30 27.24
N SER A 636 3.07 16.37 27.80
CA SER A 636 3.25 17.62 27.05
C SER A 636 4.36 17.47 26.00
N LEU A 637 5.29 16.53 26.20
CA LEU A 637 6.33 16.19 25.23
C LEU A 637 5.75 15.54 23.96
N GLU A 638 4.85 14.57 24.11
CA GLU A 638 4.11 13.98 22.98
C GLU A 638 3.24 15.03 22.28
N SER A 639 2.51 15.86 23.05
CA SER A 639 1.73 16.96 22.48
C SER A 639 2.61 17.93 21.68
N LEU A 640 3.81 18.24 22.17
CA LEU A 640 4.76 19.12 21.47
C LEU A 640 5.32 18.46 20.21
N HIS A 641 5.56 17.14 20.23
CA HIS A 641 5.99 16.37 19.06
C HIS A 641 4.97 16.52 17.93
N GLU A 642 3.70 16.32 18.26
CA GLU A 642 2.59 16.46 17.32
C GLU A 642 2.41 17.92 16.86
N ASP A 643 2.50 18.90 17.77
CA ASP A 643 2.44 20.33 17.46
C ASP A 643 3.51 20.74 16.42
N ILE A 644 4.78 20.36 16.63
CA ILE A 644 5.87 20.69 15.70
C ILE A 644 5.61 20.09 14.31
N TYR A 645 5.15 18.84 14.26
CA TYR A 645 4.88 18.16 12.98
C TYR A 645 3.74 18.84 12.21
N PHE A 646 2.54 18.92 12.79
CA PHE A 646 1.36 19.40 12.07
C PHE A 646 1.38 20.91 11.83
N ALA A 647 1.85 21.73 12.78
CA ALA A 647 1.95 23.16 12.54
C ALA A 647 2.99 23.48 11.47
N GLY A 648 4.07 22.69 11.38
CA GLY A 648 5.03 22.79 10.29
C GLY A 648 4.40 22.46 8.93
N LEU A 649 3.60 21.39 8.82
CA LEU A 649 2.85 21.08 7.60
C LEU A 649 1.87 22.22 7.23
N ASP A 650 1.14 22.72 8.22
CA ASP A 650 0.13 23.77 8.02
C ASP A 650 0.76 25.13 7.65
N TYR A 651 1.96 25.39 8.14
CA TYR A 651 2.77 26.54 7.73
C TYR A 651 3.09 26.51 6.24
N PHE A 652 3.54 25.37 5.71
CA PHE A 652 3.84 25.23 4.28
C PHE A 652 2.58 25.23 3.41
N GLN A 653 1.51 24.59 3.87
CA GLN A 653 0.21 24.67 3.20
C GLN A 653 -0.29 26.13 3.10
N THR A 654 -0.23 26.88 4.20
CA THR A 654 -0.61 28.30 4.24
C THR A 654 0.29 29.15 3.35
N LEU A 655 1.61 28.91 3.39
CA LEU A 655 2.58 29.56 2.52
C LEU A 655 2.25 29.35 1.04
N GLY A 656 1.93 28.12 0.64
CA GLY A 656 1.56 27.78 -0.73
C GLY A 656 0.26 28.45 -1.18
N VAL A 657 -0.79 28.39 -0.36
CA VAL A 657 -2.07 29.06 -0.67
C VAL A 657 -1.87 30.56 -0.88
N LYS A 658 -1.07 31.21 -0.03
CA LYS A 658 -0.75 32.64 -0.19
C LYS A 658 0.14 32.93 -1.38
N ALA A 659 1.08 32.03 -1.70
CA ALA A 659 2.02 32.22 -2.79
C ALA A 659 1.36 32.00 -4.17
N GLU A 660 0.60 30.92 -4.35
CA GLU A 660 0.13 30.45 -5.66
C GLU A 660 -1.34 29.99 -5.68
N GLY A 661 -2.08 30.14 -4.57
CA GLY A 661 -3.48 29.71 -4.46
C GLY A 661 -3.68 28.22 -4.23
N LYS A 662 -2.59 27.43 -4.15
CA LYS A 662 -2.59 26.00 -3.82
C LYS A 662 -1.56 25.74 -2.73
N GLY A 663 -1.93 24.99 -1.69
CA GLY A 663 -1.02 24.67 -0.59
C GLY A 663 0.12 23.75 -0.98
N PHE A 664 1.24 23.87 -0.24
CA PHE A 664 2.39 22.98 -0.34
C PHE A 664 2.16 21.79 0.58
N ASP A 665 1.87 20.63 -0.01
CA ASP A 665 1.47 19.38 0.62
C ASP A 665 2.61 18.43 0.95
N PHE A 666 3.82 18.75 0.49
CA PHE A 666 5.00 17.94 0.62
C PHE A 666 6.27 18.80 0.72
N PRO A 667 6.44 19.57 1.82
CA PRO A 667 7.61 20.44 1.97
C PRO A 667 8.93 19.69 2.19
N GLY A 668 8.86 18.42 2.60
CA GLY A 668 9.97 17.61 3.11
C GLY A 668 9.61 17.00 4.47
N LEU A 669 10.38 16.01 4.94
CA LEU A 669 10.07 15.30 6.19
C LEU A 669 10.31 16.23 7.39
N ILE A 670 9.26 16.56 8.14
CA ILE A 670 9.40 17.27 9.41
C ILE A 670 9.50 16.21 10.51
N LEU A 671 10.67 16.11 11.14
CA LEU A 671 11.03 15.08 12.11
C LEU A 671 11.34 15.70 13.49
N PRO A 672 10.34 15.84 14.37
CA PRO A 672 10.58 16.14 15.77
C PRO A 672 11.23 14.92 16.46
N VAL A 673 12.26 15.15 17.26
CA VAL A 673 12.91 14.14 18.10
C VAL A 673 12.98 14.69 19.50
N ILE A 674 11.97 14.34 20.31
CA ILE A 674 11.77 14.90 21.63
C ILE A 674 12.09 13.84 22.69
N ARG A 675 12.84 14.23 23.71
CA ARG A 675 13.23 13.38 24.82
C ARG A 675 12.91 14.03 26.15
N LYS A 676 12.58 13.20 27.14
CA LYS A 676 12.48 13.63 28.53
C LYS A 676 13.87 13.89 29.10
N GLY A 677 14.08 15.09 29.62
CA GLY A 677 15.31 15.52 30.28
C GLY A 677 15.10 15.92 31.73
N ILE A 678 16.12 16.57 32.32
CA ILE A 678 16.06 17.15 33.66
C ILE A 678 16.57 18.60 33.60
N GLY A 679 15.78 19.52 34.13
CA GLY A 679 16.12 20.94 34.22
C GLY A 679 15.94 21.66 32.89
N LYS A 680 16.73 22.73 32.72
CA LYS A 680 16.60 23.70 31.64
C LYS A 680 16.46 23.05 30.24
N PRO A 681 15.48 23.48 29.43
CA PRO A 681 15.22 22.89 28.12
C PRO A 681 16.33 23.20 27.12
N GLN A 682 16.58 22.25 26.23
CA GLN A 682 17.55 22.35 25.14
C GLN A 682 16.84 22.14 23.81
N MET A 683 17.20 22.95 22.81
CA MET A 683 16.66 22.83 21.47
C MET A 683 17.76 22.96 20.42
N ARG A 684 17.75 22.05 19.44
CA ARG A 684 18.57 22.12 18.24
C ARG A 684 17.70 21.84 17.03
N PHE A 685 18.00 22.48 15.90
CA PHE A 685 17.40 22.07 14.64
C PHE A 685 18.45 21.97 13.54
N SER A 686 18.21 21.04 12.62
CA SER A 686 18.97 20.90 11.40
C SER A 686 18.05 20.76 10.20
N ILE A 687 18.37 21.49 9.13
CA ILE A 687 17.72 21.30 7.84
C ILE A 687 18.69 20.51 6.98
N LEU A 688 18.25 19.34 6.53
CA LEU A 688 19.03 18.44 5.72
C LEU A 688 18.49 18.38 4.29
N THR A 689 19.41 18.31 3.34
CA THR A 689 19.13 18.08 1.93
C THR A 689 19.76 16.76 1.51
N GLU A 690 19.24 16.20 0.44
CA GLU A 690 20.00 15.19 -0.29
C GLU A 690 21.12 15.85 -1.08
N HIS A 691 22.20 15.10 -1.29
CA HIS A 691 23.33 15.57 -2.07
C HIS A 691 22.84 15.92 -3.49
N PRO A 692 23.10 17.15 -4.01
CA PRO A 692 22.61 17.54 -5.32
C PRO A 692 23.21 16.66 -6.42
N GLY A 693 22.37 16.12 -7.30
CA GLY A 693 22.71 15.56 -8.60
C GLY A 693 22.67 14.04 -8.67
N GLY A 694 22.21 13.53 -9.82
CA GLY A 694 22.07 12.10 -10.11
C GLY A 694 23.39 11.32 -10.03
N ALA A 695 23.31 10.03 -10.35
CA ALA A 695 24.44 9.09 -10.33
C ALA A 695 25.71 9.74 -10.90
N ALA A 696 26.72 9.91 -10.04
CA ALA A 696 27.91 10.68 -10.37
C ALA A 696 29.14 10.16 -9.64
N PHE A 697 30.29 10.42 -10.26
CA PHE A 697 31.59 10.17 -9.68
C PHE A 697 32.32 11.48 -9.45
N GLU A 698 33.05 11.56 -8.35
CA GLU A 698 33.98 12.65 -8.09
C GLU A 698 35.40 12.13 -8.24
N MET A 699 36.15 12.71 -9.19
CA MET A 699 37.53 12.34 -9.48
C MET A 699 38.38 13.62 -9.53
N ARG A 700 39.43 13.71 -8.70
CA ARG A 700 40.33 14.89 -8.62
C ARG A 700 39.60 16.22 -8.37
N GLY A 701 38.45 16.18 -7.68
CA GLY A 701 37.62 17.37 -7.38
C GLY A 701 36.76 17.86 -8.55
N GLU A 702 36.74 17.13 -9.68
CA GLU A 702 35.83 17.36 -10.79
C GLU A 702 34.75 16.26 -10.81
N ARG A 703 33.50 16.67 -11.04
CA ARG A 703 32.37 15.74 -11.14
C ARG A 703 32.27 15.25 -12.57
N GLU A 704 32.37 13.93 -12.75
CA GLU A 704 32.11 13.27 -14.02
C GLU A 704 30.82 12.46 -13.94
N VAL A 705 29.98 12.60 -14.96
CA VAL A 705 28.87 11.70 -15.26
C VAL A 705 29.18 11.12 -16.64
N PRO A 706 29.02 9.81 -16.87
CA PRO A 706 29.24 9.23 -18.19
C PRO A 706 28.35 9.94 -19.24
N THR A 707 28.92 10.42 -20.34
CA THR A 707 28.17 11.27 -21.32
C THR A 707 26.97 10.55 -21.96
N TYR A 708 26.97 9.21 -22.04
CA TYR A 708 25.84 8.43 -22.56
C TYR A 708 24.67 8.34 -21.55
N ALA A 709 24.96 8.34 -20.25
CA ALA A 709 23.97 8.34 -19.17
C ALA A 709 23.14 9.63 -19.13
N ALA A 710 23.72 10.75 -19.59
CA ALA A 710 23.06 12.05 -19.63
C ALA A 710 22.07 12.19 -20.81
N ILE A 711 22.02 11.21 -21.73
CA ILE A 711 21.32 11.33 -23.03
C ILE A 711 20.35 10.17 -23.28
N ALA A 712 20.53 9.01 -22.63
CA ALA A 712 19.65 7.86 -22.80
C ALA A 712 18.28 8.10 -22.15
N ASP A 713 17.30 8.45 -22.98
CA ASP A 713 15.89 8.33 -22.62
C ASP A 713 15.54 6.83 -22.51
N ASP A 714 14.77 6.46 -21.49
CA ASP A 714 14.44 5.06 -21.17
C ASP A 714 13.74 4.38 -22.34
N ASP A 715 12.87 5.13 -23.02
CA ASP A 715 12.08 4.67 -24.16
C ASP A 715 12.90 4.60 -25.47
N ALA A 716 14.10 5.19 -25.49
CA ALA A 716 14.99 5.18 -26.65
C ALA A 716 15.99 4.01 -26.61
N VAL A 717 16.18 3.36 -25.46
CA VAL A 717 17.04 2.18 -25.31
C VAL A 717 16.23 0.92 -25.57
N GLU A 718 16.64 0.14 -26.57
CA GLU A 718 15.99 -1.12 -26.88
C GLU A 718 16.67 -2.25 -26.11
N VAL A 719 15.94 -2.87 -25.19
CA VAL A 719 16.37 -4.08 -24.46
C VAL A 719 15.24 -5.08 -24.51
N PHE A 720 15.46 -6.22 -25.15
CA PHE A 720 14.46 -7.28 -25.29
C PHE A 720 15.10 -8.64 -25.59
N VAL A 721 14.38 -9.73 -25.35
CA VAL A 721 14.81 -11.09 -25.69
C VAL A 721 14.50 -11.36 -27.16
N GLU A 722 15.55 -11.58 -27.97
CA GLU A 722 15.46 -11.84 -29.40
C GLU A 722 15.33 -13.34 -29.72
N GLU A 723 16.05 -14.19 -28.98
CA GLU A 723 16.09 -15.64 -29.18
C GLU A 723 16.06 -16.38 -27.83
N LEU A 724 15.41 -17.54 -27.80
CA LEU A 724 15.48 -18.55 -26.74
C LEU A 724 16.03 -19.85 -27.34
N SER A 725 17.32 -20.16 -27.13
CA SER A 725 17.84 -21.49 -27.51
C SER A 725 17.42 -22.53 -26.48
N TYR A 726 17.00 -23.72 -26.92
CA TYR A 726 16.56 -24.79 -26.03
C TYR A 726 17.56 -25.94 -26.03
N ASP A 727 17.95 -26.40 -24.83
CA ASP A 727 18.76 -27.60 -24.66
C ASP A 727 17.87 -28.77 -24.20
N PRO A 728 17.59 -29.75 -25.07
CA PRO A 728 16.75 -30.91 -24.73
C PRO A 728 17.34 -31.81 -23.65
N SER A 729 18.65 -31.75 -23.41
CA SER A 729 19.32 -32.61 -22.43
C SER A 729 19.04 -32.20 -20.98
N CYS A 730 18.76 -30.92 -20.75
CA CYS A 730 18.46 -30.35 -19.44
C CYS A 730 17.08 -29.67 -19.36
N GLY A 731 16.39 -29.47 -20.50
CA GLY A 731 15.07 -28.86 -20.56
C GLY A 731 15.07 -27.38 -20.21
N ALA A 732 16.16 -26.67 -20.52
CA ALA A 732 16.34 -25.27 -20.17
C ALA A 732 16.48 -24.36 -21.41
N PHE A 733 16.12 -23.09 -21.23
CA PHE A 733 16.27 -22.04 -22.25
C PHE A 733 17.46 -21.14 -21.95
N SER A 734 18.22 -20.81 -23.00
CA SER A 734 19.33 -19.87 -22.99
C SER A 734 18.95 -18.64 -23.83
N PRO A 735 18.49 -17.54 -23.20
CA PRO A 735 18.03 -16.35 -23.91
C PRO A 735 19.20 -15.56 -24.52
N LEU A 736 18.93 -14.91 -25.65
CA LEU A 736 19.75 -13.88 -26.27
C LEU A 736 19.03 -12.54 -26.12
N ILE A 737 19.60 -11.63 -25.34
CA ILE A 737 19.08 -10.28 -25.14
C ILE A 737 19.74 -9.35 -26.14
N HIS A 738 18.92 -8.70 -26.97
CA HIS A 738 19.34 -7.63 -27.85
C HIS A 738 19.38 -6.32 -27.08
N ILE A 739 20.47 -5.56 -27.24
CA ILE A 739 20.69 -4.28 -26.58
C ILE A 739 21.11 -3.25 -27.62
N HIS A 740 20.27 -2.26 -27.88
CA HIS A 740 20.60 -1.12 -28.73
C HIS A 740 20.51 0.19 -27.95
N VAL A 741 21.60 0.95 -28.02
CA VAL A 741 21.69 2.29 -27.42
C VAL A 741 21.88 3.30 -28.55
N PRO A 742 20.95 4.25 -28.75
CA PRO A 742 21.01 5.19 -29.85
C PRO A 742 22.22 6.14 -29.73
N GLU A 743 22.79 6.53 -30.88
CA GLU A 743 23.88 7.51 -30.90
C GLU A 743 23.36 8.93 -30.56
N PRO A 744 24.08 9.71 -29.74
CA PRO A 744 23.66 11.05 -29.37
C PRO A 744 23.68 12.00 -30.58
N ALA A 745 22.53 12.60 -30.90
CA ALA A 745 22.42 13.54 -32.01
C ALA A 745 23.17 14.86 -31.69
N GLY A 746 24.10 15.28 -32.55
CA GLY A 746 24.57 16.68 -32.62
C GLY A 746 25.79 17.08 -31.77
N GLN A 747 26.68 16.17 -31.37
CA GLN A 747 27.95 16.53 -30.71
C GLN A 747 29.19 16.01 -31.44
N GLU A 748 29.50 16.58 -32.61
CA GLU A 748 30.83 16.44 -33.22
C GLU A 748 31.88 17.22 -32.40
N GLY A 749 32.86 16.52 -31.81
CA GLY A 749 34.12 17.13 -31.40
C GLY A 749 34.45 17.29 -29.91
N ARG A 750 33.71 16.66 -28.98
CA ARG A 750 34.18 16.47 -27.59
C ARG A 750 34.66 15.02 -27.38
N ALA A 751 35.59 14.84 -26.44
CA ALA A 751 36.41 13.64 -26.26
C ALA A 751 35.61 12.33 -26.32
N ARG A 752 36.22 11.31 -26.95
CA ARG A 752 35.66 9.98 -27.22
C ARG A 752 35.11 9.32 -25.94
N VAL A 753 33.78 9.25 -25.91
CA VAL A 753 32.88 8.25 -25.33
C VAL A 753 33.57 7.00 -24.78
N ALA A 754 33.24 6.60 -23.55
CA ALA A 754 33.48 5.23 -23.08
C ALA A 754 32.61 4.27 -23.94
N ASP A 755 33.26 3.40 -24.70
CA ASP A 755 32.65 2.42 -25.62
C ASP A 755 31.45 1.67 -24.99
N PRO A 756 30.20 1.83 -25.48
CA PRO A 756 29.02 1.11 -24.95
C PRO A 756 29.20 -0.42 -24.96
N ALA A 757 29.94 -0.95 -25.93
CA ALA A 757 30.25 -2.37 -25.95
C ALA A 757 31.24 -2.76 -24.83
N ALA A 758 32.18 -1.89 -24.45
CA ALA A 758 33.04 -2.09 -23.29
C ALA A 758 32.26 -2.01 -21.96
N PHE A 759 31.28 -1.13 -21.85
CA PHE A 759 30.35 -1.07 -20.72
C PHE A 759 29.56 -2.38 -20.58
N LEU A 760 28.92 -2.84 -21.65
CA LEU A 760 28.12 -4.07 -21.63
C LEU A 760 28.98 -5.33 -21.38
N ARG A 761 30.21 -5.36 -21.91
CA ARG A 761 31.20 -6.41 -21.57
C ARG A 761 31.54 -6.43 -20.08
N SER A 762 31.66 -5.25 -19.46
CA SER A 762 31.91 -5.12 -18.02
C SER A 762 30.69 -5.53 -17.21
N TYR A 763 29.49 -5.10 -17.61
CA TYR A 763 28.22 -5.51 -17.02
C TYR A 763 28.03 -7.04 -17.06
N ALA A 764 28.21 -7.66 -18.22
CA ALA A 764 28.17 -9.11 -18.43
C ALA A 764 29.13 -9.88 -17.50
N ARG A 765 30.37 -9.37 -17.36
CA ARG A 765 31.36 -9.94 -16.46
C ARG A 765 30.95 -9.82 -14.99
N LEU A 766 30.55 -8.64 -14.54
CA LEU A 766 30.11 -8.42 -13.16
C LEU A 766 28.85 -9.23 -12.83
N LEU A 767 27.94 -9.41 -13.79
CA LEU A 767 26.76 -10.25 -13.64
C LEU A 767 27.18 -11.70 -13.37
N SER A 768 28.12 -12.22 -14.16
CA SER A 768 28.66 -13.57 -13.99
C SER A 768 29.46 -13.75 -12.69
N GLU A 769 30.10 -12.67 -12.20
CA GLU A 769 30.78 -12.64 -10.89
C GLU A 769 29.78 -12.59 -9.71
N GLY A 770 28.47 -12.48 -9.96
CA GLY A 770 27.45 -12.37 -8.92
C GLY A 770 27.43 -11.01 -8.21
N LEU A 771 28.01 -9.98 -8.83
CA LEU A 771 28.19 -8.66 -8.22
C LEU A 771 27.08 -7.68 -8.56
N LEU A 772 26.05 -8.05 -9.34
CA LEU A 772 24.94 -7.20 -9.79
C LEU A 772 23.61 -7.62 -9.16
N ASP A 773 22.62 -6.74 -9.05
CA ASP A 773 21.25 -7.15 -8.67
C ASP A 773 20.62 -8.02 -9.76
N ALA A 774 20.93 -7.70 -11.03
CA ALA A 774 20.60 -8.55 -12.17
C ALA A 774 21.13 -9.98 -12.05
N SER A 775 22.22 -10.21 -11.28
CA SER A 775 22.72 -11.55 -11.01
C SER A 775 21.71 -12.41 -10.23
N ARG A 776 20.88 -11.79 -9.38
CA ARG A 776 19.84 -12.48 -8.60
C ARG A 776 18.63 -12.81 -9.46
N HIS A 777 18.15 -11.87 -10.27
CA HIS A 777 17.03 -12.14 -11.19
C HIS A 777 17.42 -13.13 -12.29
N ALA A 778 18.69 -13.13 -12.73
CA ALA A 778 19.22 -14.09 -13.69
C ALA A 778 19.54 -15.47 -13.09
N ALA A 779 19.49 -15.63 -11.77
CA ALA A 779 19.91 -16.85 -11.11
C ALA A 779 19.07 -18.06 -11.57
N GLY A 780 19.72 -19.17 -11.88
CA GLY A 780 19.07 -20.37 -12.41
C GLY A 780 18.93 -20.41 -13.93
N ILE A 781 19.20 -19.32 -14.65
CA ILE A 781 19.33 -19.35 -16.10
C ILE A 781 20.70 -19.95 -16.46
N PRO A 782 20.79 -21.05 -17.22
CA PRO A 782 22.08 -21.73 -17.46
C PRO A 782 23.10 -20.88 -18.24
N LEU A 783 22.62 -20.11 -19.21
CA LEU A 783 23.42 -19.25 -20.06
C LEU A 783 22.57 -18.08 -20.55
N LEU A 784 22.98 -16.86 -20.23
CA LEU A 784 22.49 -15.63 -20.82
C LEU A 784 23.45 -15.20 -21.93
N ARG A 785 22.93 -14.63 -23.02
CA ARG A 785 23.77 -14.07 -24.09
C ARG A 785 23.33 -12.64 -24.36
N PHE A 786 24.28 -11.70 -24.45
CA PHE A 786 23.99 -10.31 -24.79
C PHE A 786 24.53 -10.02 -26.19
N ALA A 787 23.64 -9.66 -27.12
CA ALA A 787 24.01 -9.14 -28.42
C ALA A 787 24.34 -7.64 -28.28
N LEU A 788 25.59 -7.29 -28.58
CA LEU A 788 26.11 -5.94 -28.43
C LEU A 788 25.93 -5.12 -29.72
N VAL A 789 26.05 -3.80 -29.58
CA VAL A 789 25.91 -2.82 -30.69
C VAL A 789 26.95 -3.05 -31.81
N ASP A 790 28.10 -3.64 -31.51
CA ASP A 790 29.15 -3.98 -32.50
C ASP A 790 28.89 -5.32 -33.24
N GLY A 791 27.76 -5.98 -32.96
CA GLY A 791 27.38 -7.28 -33.51
C GLY A 791 28.06 -8.48 -32.84
N SER A 792 28.90 -8.25 -31.81
CA SER A 792 29.45 -9.34 -31.00
C SER A 792 28.42 -9.85 -29.98
N VAL A 793 28.52 -11.13 -29.63
CA VAL A 793 27.72 -11.75 -28.58
C VAL A 793 28.61 -12.06 -27.39
N VAL A 794 28.17 -11.70 -26.20
CA VAL A 794 28.86 -12.00 -24.94
C VAL A 794 28.05 -13.01 -24.15
N ASP A 795 28.69 -14.13 -23.84
CA ASP A 795 28.14 -15.13 -22.93
C ASP A 795 28.26 -14.65 -21.49
N VAL A 796 27.16 -14.82 -20.76
CA VAL A 796 27.02 -14.52 -19.34
C VAL A 796 26.58 -15.80 -18.68
N VAL A 797 27.33 -16.23 -17.67
CA VAL A 797 26.97 -17.41 -16.86
C VAL A 797 26.51 -16.86 -15.52
N PRO A 798 25.18 -16.71 -15.31
CA PRO A 798 24.67 -16.22 -14.05
C PRO A 798 25.12 -17.11 -12.89
N PRO A 799 25.14 -16.59 -11.66
CA PRO A 799 25.36 -17.43 -10.50
C PRO A 799 24.32 -18.54 -10.47
N ALA A 800 24.73 -19.70 -9.94
CA ALA A 800 23.79 -20.77 -9.66
C ALA A 800 22.68 -20.22 -8.74
N MET A 801 21.45 -20.65 -9.00
CA MET A 801 20.37 -20.41 -8.06
C MET A 801 20.81 -20.91 -6.69
N GLU A 802 20.63 -20.09 -5.65
CA GLU A 802 20.86 -20.57 -4.30
C GLU A 802 20.05 -21.85 -4.09
N THR A 803 20.68 -22.87 -3.52
CA THR A 803 19.99 -24.14 -3.26
C THR A 803 18.77 -23.87 -2.40
N ASP A 804 17.62 -24.42 -2.79
CA ASP A 804 16.39 -24.28 -2.01
C ASP A 804 16.68 -24.60 -0.54
N SER A 805 16.47 -23.59 0.32
CA SER A 805 16.40 -23.84 1.75
C SER A 805 15.31 -24.89 2.00
N PRO A 806 15.48 -25.76 3.00
CA PRO A 806 14.46 -26.75 3.32
C PRO A 806 13.11 -26.05 3.54
N VAL A 807 12.04 -26.67 3.02
CA VAL A 807 10.66 -26.23 3.25
C VAL A 807 10.45 -26.03 4.75
N GLN A 808 9.90 -24.88 5.12
CA GLN A 808 9.62 -24.52 6.50
C GLN A 808 8.12 -24.66 6.80
N ASP A 809 7.81 -25.14 8.00
CA ASP A 809 6.46 -25.02 8.55
C ASP A 809 6.27 -23.59 9.07
N ILE A 810 5.17 -22.94 8.70
CA ILE A 810 4.85 -21.60 9.18
C ILE A 810 4.71 -21.56 10.72
N CYS A 811 4.29 -22.67 11.34
CA CYS A 811 4.21 -22.78 12.80
C CYS A 811 5.58 -22.69 13.50
N ASP A 812 6.69 -22.89 12.78
CA ASP A 812 8.06 -22.74 13.29
C ASP A 812 8.62 -21.31 13.11
N ILE A 813 7.85 -20.39 12.53
CA ILE A 813 8.23 -19.00 12.32
C ILE A 813 7.63 -18.13 13.43
N ASP A 814 8.46 -17.39 14.18
CA ASP A 814 7.96 -16.38 15.12
C ASP A 814 7.44 -15.17 14.31
N LEU A 815 6.12 -15.12 14.14
CA LEU A 815 5.40 -14.04 13.45
C LEU A 815 5.20 -12.80 14.33
N MET A 816 5.71 -12.81 15.57
CA MET A 816 5.77 -11.64 16.44
C MET A 816 4.41 -11.00 16.79
N GLU A 817 3.34 -11.79 16.93
CA GLU A 817 1.93 -11.35 17.09
C GLU A 817 1.71 -10.13 18.02
N GLY A 818 2.42 -10.05 19.15
CA GLY A 818 2.29 -8.95 20.13
C GLY A 818 3.50 -7.98 20.21
N LYS A 819 4.41 -7.99 19.24
CA LYS A 819 5.60 -7.13 19.22
C LYS A 819 5.58 -6.19 18.01
N LEU A 820 6.15 -5.01 18.18
CA LEU A 820 6.37 -4.08 17.06
C LEU A 820 7.34 -4.73 16.06
N ILE A 821 6.92 -4.85 14.81
CA ILE A 821 7.74 -5.39 13.73
C ILE A 821 8.39 -4.20 12.99
N GLY A 822 9.72 -4.07 13.09
CA GLY A 822 10.50 -3.16 12.28
C GLY A 822 10.84 -3.75 10.91
N CYS A 823 11.51 -2.96 10.06
CA CYS A 823 11.83 -3.39 8.70
C CYS A 823 12.82 -4.56 8.66
N ASP A 824 13.74 -4.64 9.62
CA ASP A 824 14.69 -5.76 9.70
C ASP A 824 14.02 -7.04 10.19
N GLU A 825 13.15 -6.95 11.20
CA GLU A 825 12.35 -8.08 11.66
C GLU A 825 11.43 -8.59 10.54
N TYR A 826 10.72 -7.69 9.85
CA TYR A 826 9.85 -8.06 8.74
C TYR A 826 10.64 -8.73 7.60
N ARG A 827 11.81 -8.17 7.23
CA ARG A 827 12.68 -8.78 6.22
C ARG A 827 13.08 -10.21 6.61
N ALA A 828 13.46 -10.43 7.86
CA ALA A 828 13.81 -11.77 8.33
C ALA A 828 12.62 -12.75 8.27
N ILE A 829 11.40 -12.28 8.58
CA ILE A 829 10.18 -13.09 8.44
C ILE A 829 9.89 -13.38 6.97
N ALA A 830 9.90 -12.37 6.10
CA ALA A 830 9.62 -12.51 4.67
C ALA A 830 10.58 -13.48 3.97
N GLU A 831 11.88 -13.46 4.31
CA GLU A 831 12.85 -14.43 3.78
C GLU A 831 12.52 -15.86 4.19
N ARG A 832 12.02 -16.09 5.41
CA ARG A 832 11.57 -17.43 5.83
C ARG A 832 10.27 -17.84 5.14
N LEU A 833 9.34 -16.91 4.95
CA LEU A 833 8.06 -17.16 4.28
C LEU A 833 8.22 -17.59 2.82
N LYS A 834 9.30 -17.19 2.13
CA LYS A 834 9.64 -17.68 0.77
C LYS A 834 9.77 -19.21 0.70
N HIS A 835 10.02 -19.87 1.84
CA HIS A 835 10.23 -21.32 1.93
C HIS A 835 9.04 -22.07 2.54
N VAL A 836 7.88 -21.41 2.71
CA VAL A 836 6.66 -22.02 3.24
C VAL A 836 5.80 -22.53 2.08
N GLU A 837 5.34 -23.79 2.17
CA GLU A 837 4.45 -24.39 1.17
C GLU A 837 3.05 -23.78 1.22
N GLY A 838 2.38 -23.67 0.07
CA GLY A 838 1.01 -23.14 -0.03
C GLY A 838 0.93 -21.62 -0.21
N ILE A 839 2.05 -20.90 -0.14
CA ILE A 839 2.14 -19.47 -0.48
C ILE A 839 3.26 -19.20 -1.50
N ARG A 840 3.18 -18.05 -2.14
CA ARG A 840 4.26 -17.48 -2.95
C ARG A 840 4.55 -16.06 -2.45
N VAL A 841 5.79 -15.80 -2.05
CA VAL A 841 6.25 -14.46 -1.64
C VAL A 841 7.00 -13.80 -2.79
N ARG A 842 6.55 -12.60 -3.19
CA ARG A 842 7.05 -11.88 -4.37
C ARG A 842 7.42 -10.45 -4.01
N LYS A 843 8.56 -9.95 -4.50
CA LYS A 843 8.88 -8.51 -4.45
C LYS A 843 7.98 -7.77 -5.46
N VAL A 844 7.26 -6.75 -5.00
CA VAL A 844 6.35 -5.93 -5.84
C VAL A 844 6.79 -4.48 -5.95
N ALA A 845 7.69 -4.02 -5.08
CA ALA A 845 8.31 -2.72 -5.21
C ALA A 845 9.58 -2.65 -4.36
N GLU A 846 10.28 -1.53 -4.51
CA GLU A 846 11.32 -1.09 -3.61
C GLU A 846 10.98 0.32 -3.17
N SER A 847 11.08 0.59 -1.87
CA SER A 847 10.89 1.93 -1.31
C SER A 847 11.95 2.90 -1.83
N ARG A 848 11.72 4.20 -1.61
CA ARG A 848 12.63 5.23 -2.09
C ARG A 848 14.05 5.08 -1.54
N GLN A 849 14.19 4.61 -0.30
CA GLN A 849 15.46 4.31 0.35
C GLN A 849 15.94 2.86 0.17
N GLY A 850 15.40 2.11 -0.78
CA GLY A 850 15.94 0.81 -1.17
C GLY A 850 15.45 -0.39 -0.36
N ARG A 851 14.31 -0.30 0.33
CA ARG A 851 13.74 -1.41 1.10
C ARG A 851 12.72 -2.18 0.27
N ASN A 852 12.84 -3.51 0.24
CA ASN A 852 11.92 -4.35 -0.52
C ASN A 852 10.50 -4.34 0.07
N ILE A 853 9.50 -4.25 -0.81
CA ILE A 853 8.08 -4.42 -0.49
C ILE A 853 7.65 -5.76 -1.10
N PHE A 854 7.01 -6.61 -0.29
CA PHE A 854 6.64 -7.97 -0.67
C PHE A 854 5.12 -8.17 -0.63
N ALA A 855 4.61 -8.89 -1.63
CA ALA A 855 3.27 -9.48 -1.62
C ALA A 855 3.34 -10.98 -1.35
N ILE A 856 2.32 -11.50 -0.68
CA ILE A 856 2.11 -12.91 -0.38
C ILE A 856 0.85 -13.35 -1.14
N GLU A 857 1.02 -14.29 -2.07
CA GLU A 857 -0.03 -14.81 -2.94
C GLU A 857 -0.37 -16.25 -2.52
N PHE A 858 -1.65 -16.62 -2.58
CA PHE A 858 -2.14 -17.97 -2.26
C PHE A 858 -2.49 -18.73 -3.55
N PRO A 859 -1.55 -19.48 -4.15
CA PRO A 859 -1.83 -20.26 -5.35
C PRO A 859 -2.81 -21.41 -5.04
N PRO A 860 -3.75 -21.73 -5.95
CA PRO A 860 -4.61 -22.90 -5.78
C PRO A 860 -3.85 -24.20 -6.04
N GLN A 861 -4.38 -25.31 -5.50
CA GLN A 861 -3.79 -26.64 -5.68
C GLN A 861 -4.24 -27.26 -7.00
N LEU A 862 -3.78 -26.69 -8.13
CA LEU A 862 -4.10 -27.17 -9.47
C LEU A 862 -2.85 -27.73 -10.17
N PRO A 863 -2.97 -28.82 -10.95
CA PRO A 863 -1.85 -29.40 -11.68
C PRO A 863 -1.51 -28.61 -12.95
N GLY A 864 -0.24 -28.60 -13.31
CA GLY A 864 0.27 -27.97 -14.54
C GLY A 864 0.41 -26.45 -14.42
N TYR A 865 0.42 -25.78 -15.58
CA TYR A 865 0.43 -24.32 -15.65
C TYR A 865 -0.94 -23.77 -15.23
N ILE A 866 -0.98 -22.68 -14.47
CA ILE A 866 -2.20 -22.04 -13.98
C ILE A 866 -2.27 -20.63 -14.57
N SER A 867 -3.35 -20.33 -15.31
CA SER A 867 -3.55 -19.01 -15.91
C SER A 867 -4.14 -18.03 -14.91
N ARG A 868 -3.41 -16.95 -14.61
CA ARG A 868 -3.90 -15.87 -13.75
C ARG A 868 -5.13 -15.18 -14.35
N THR A 869 -5.12 -14.92 -15.66
CA THR A 869 -6.27 -14.39 -16.41
C THR A 869 -7.53 -15.20 -16.12
N LYS A 870 -7.44 -16.54 -16.11
CA LYS A 870 -8.56 -17.43 -15.83
C LYS A 870 -8.94 -17.48 -14.35
N LEU A 871 -7.97 -17.39 -13.44
CA LEU A 871 -8.23 -17.26 -12.01
C LEU A 871 -9.01 -15.99 -11.69
N VAL A 872 -8.55 -14.85 -12.20
CA VAL A 872 -9.25 -13.57 -12.03
C VAL A 872 -10.62 -13.62 -12.70
N ALA A 873 -10.77 -14.22 -13.88
CA ALA A 873 -12.08 -14.30 -14.52
C ALA A 873 -13.09 -15.17 -13.76
N SER A 874 -12.64 -16.25 -13.12
CA SER A 874 -13.52 -17.29 -12.57
C SER A 874 -13.78 -17.20 -11.06
N ARG A 875 -13.05 -16.34 -10.33
CA ARG A 875 -13.09 -16.28 -8.86
C ARG A 875 -13.14 -14.82 -8.36
N PRO A 876 -13.77 -14.56 -7.21
CA PRO A 876 -13.59 -13.29 -6.51
C PRO A 876 -12.12 -13.12 -6.11
N THR A 877 -11.63 -11.88 -6.17
CA THR A 877 -10.27 -11.53 -5.76
C THR A 877 -10.33 -10.52 -4.61
N VAL A 878 -9.57 -10.77 -3.55
CA VAL A 878 -9.32 -9.82 -2.46
C VAL A 878 -7.84 -9.46 -2.39
N TYR A 879 -7.57 -8.17 -2.27
CA TYR A 879 -6.26 -7.63 -1.97
C TYR A 879 -6.30 -6.98 -0.58
N ILE A 880 -5.45 -7.46 0.34
CA ILE A 880 -5.31 -6.90 1.69
C ILE A 880 -3.97 -6.18 1.75
N ASN A 881 -4.03 -4.87 1.90
CA ASN A 881 -2.87 -4.00 2.06
C ASN A 881 -2.72 -3.62 3.52
N ALA A 882 -1.51 -3.72 4.05
CA ALA A 882 -1.22 -3.39 5.44
C ALA A 882 -0.10 -2.37 5.53
N ARG A 883 -0.24 -1.51 6.55
CA ARG A 883 0.78 -0.54 6.96
C ARG A 883 1.20 0.40 5.83
N HIS A 884 0.20 0.89 5.10
CA HIS A 884 0.30 2.05 4.22
C HIS A 884 0.77 3.28 5.00
N HIS A 885 0.17 3.52 6.16
CA HIS A 885 0.73 4.44 7.14
C HIS A 885 1.59 3.68 8.14
N ALA A 886 2.81 4.13 8.33
CA ALA A 886 3.81 3.34 9.04
C ALA A 886 3.66 3.33 10.57
N ASN A 887 2.98 4.35 11.13
CA ASN A 887 2.63 4.46 12.55
C ASN A 887 1.44 3.59 12.98
N GLU A 888 0.76 2.95 12.02
CA GLU A 888 -0.43 2.13 12.23
C GLU A 888 -0.01 0.64 12.20
N VAL A 889 0.47 0.18 13.35
CA VAL A 889 1.46 -0.91 13.43
C VAL A 889 0.89 -2.33 13.40
N SER A 890 -0.35 -2.53 13.84
CA SER A 890 -0.92 -3.86 14.07
C SER A 890 -1.34 -4.56 12.78
N SER A 891 -1.51 -3.82 11.68
CA SER A 891 -1.86 -4.36 10.37
C SER A 891 -0.80 -5.32 9.81
N THR A 892 0.50 -5.05 10.01
CA THR A 892 1.57 -6.02 9.65
C THR A 892 1.46 -7.31 10.46
N ASN A 893 1.21 -7.21 11.77
CA ASN A 893 1.03 -8.36 12.64
C ASN A 893 -0.22 -9.17 12.23
N SER A 894 -1.32 -8.48 11.91
CA SER A 894 -2.56 -9.08 11.40
C SER A 894 -2.32 -9.83 10.10
N ALA A 895 -1.69 -9.19 9.11
CA ALA A 895 -1.40 -9.79 7.81
C ALA A 895 -0.59 -11.10 7.94
N LEU A 896 0.41 -11.13 8.82
CA LEU A 896 1.20 -12.34 9.09
C LEU A 896 0.38 -13.42 9.82
N ALA A 897 -0.42 -13.04 10.82
CA ALA A 897 -1.32 -13.95 11.53
C ALA A 897 -2.35 -14.56 10.56
N LEU A 898 -2.93 -13.75 9.68
CA LEU A 898 -3.85 -14.17 8.64
C LEU A 898 -3.21 -15.20 7.71
N VAL A 899 -1.96 -15.00 7.29
CA VAL A 899 -1.23 -15.99 6.48
C VAL A 899 -1.10 -17.33 7.21
N SER A 900 -0.77 -17.30 8.50
CA SER A 900 -0.73 -18.50 9.35
C SER A 900 -2.09 -19.19 9.43
N THR A 901 -3.16 -18.45 9.69
CA THR A 901 -4.52 -19.01 9.79
C THR A 901 -4.99 -19.62 8.48
N LEU A 902 -4.78 -18.95 7.35
CA LEU A 902 -5.17 -19.46 6.03
C LEU A 902 -4.44 -20.75 5.64
N LEU A 903 -3.20 -20.96 6.13
CA LEU A 903 -2.41 -22.17 5.87
C LEU A 903 -2.69 -23.30 6.87
N THR A 904 -3.01 -22.99 8.12
CA THR A 904 -3.02 -23.98 9.21
C THR A 904 -4.42 -24.36 9.69
N ASP A 905 -5.41 -23.47 9.56
CA ASP A 905 -6.78 -23.79 9.96
C ASP A 905 -7.49 -24.57 8.84
N LYS A 906 -7.95 -25.77 9.20
CA LYS A 906 -8.68 -26.69 8.32
C LYS A 906 -9.92 -26.05 7.67
N ALA A 907 -10.51 -25.02 8.28
CA ALA A 907 -11.62 -24.29 7.67
C ALA A 907 -11.24 -23.64 6.32
N TYR A 908 -9.96 -23.35 6.10
CA TYR A 908 -9.41 -22.63 4.95
C TYR A 908 -8.54 -23.47 4.00
N GLU A 909 -8.38 -24.78 4.23
CA GLU A 909 -7.53 -25.70 3.43
C GLU A 909 -7.72 -25.59 1.90
N SER A 910 -8.93 -25.28 1.44
CA SER A 910 -9.27 -25.11 0.01
C SER A 910 -9.71 -23.68 -0.35
N VAL A 911 -9.33 -22.67 0.44
CA VAL A 911 -9.81 -21.29 0.24
C VAL A 911 -9.32 -20.71 -1.09
N ALA A 912 -8.06 -20.99 -1.45
CA ALA A 912 -7.42 -20.54 -2.68
C ALA A 912 -8.09 -21.10 -3.95
N ASP A 913 -8.84 -22.21 -3.85
CA ASP A 913 -9.61 -22.78 -4.97
C ASP A 913 -10.89 -21.98 -5.28
N LYS A 914 -11.33 -21.12 -4.36
CA LYS A 914 -12.57 -20.34 -4.47
C LYS A 914 -12.34 -18.83 -4.52
N VAL A 915 -11.29 -18.33 -3.89
CA VAL A 915 -10.98 -16.89 -3.78
C VAL A 915 -9.50 -16.69 -4.11
N ASN A 916 -9.19 -15.70 -4.93
CA ASN A 916 -7.82 -15.24 -5.13
C ASN A 916 -7.46 -14.28 -3.99
N ILE A 917 -6.40 -14.59 -3.24
CA ILE A 917 -5.99 -13.82 -2.06
C ILE A 917 -4.56 -13.33 -2.27
N VAL A 918 -4.37 -12.02 -2.08
CA VAL A 918 -3.06 -11.37 -2.10
C VAL A 918 -2.95 -10.44 -0.91
N ILE A 919 -1.82 -10.49 -0.21
CA ILE A 919 -1.57 -9.72 1.00
C ILE A 919 -0.25 -8.96 0.86
N VAL A 920 -0.23 -7.65 1.15
CA VAL A 920 1.01 -6.86 1.30
C VAL A 920 1.15 -6.47 2.77
N PRO A 921 1.98 -7.18 3.57
CA PRO A 921 2.07 -6.94 5.02
C PRO A 921 2.74 -5.62 5.43
N LEU A 922 3.57 -5.04 4.57
CA LEU A 922 4.30 -3.80 4.84
C LEU A 922 4.50 -3.02 3.53
N GLU A 923 3.61 -2.07 3.28
CA GLU A 923 3.73 -1.19 2.12
C GLU A 923 4.74 -0.04 2.34
N ASN A 924 4.59 0.72 3.43
CA ASN A 924 5.42 1.89 3.70
C ASN A 924 6.68 1.53 4.51
N ALA A 925 7.61 0.85 3.84
CA ALA A 925 8.84 0.37 4.46
C ALA A 925 9.77 1.51 4.97
N ASP A 926 9.75 2.68 4.33
CA ASP A 926 10.60 3.81 4.73
C ASP A 926 10.03 4.56 5.94
N GLY A 927 8.73 4.84 5.93
CA GLY A 927 8.04 5.38 7.10
C GLY A 927 8.17 4.44 8.29
N ALA A 928 8.10 3.12 8.08
CA ALA A 928 8.17 2.13 9.16
C ALA A 928 9.54 2.12 9.85
N ALA A 929 10.61 2.39 9.09
CA ALA A 929 11.95 2.57 9.67
C ALA A 929 12.01 3.83 10.56
N ILE A 930 11.48 4.97 10.08
CA ILE A 930 11.40 6.20 10.88
C ILE A 930 10.58 5.98 12.15
N HIS A 931 9.42 5.33 12.03
CA HIS A 931 8.56 5.01 13.15
C HIS A 931 9.30 4.14 14.18
N TYR A 932 9.99 3.08 13.74
CA TYR A 932 10.72 2.18 14.63
C TYR A 932 11.85 2.90 15.39
N ASP A 933 12.58 3.79 14.72
CA ASP A 933 13.62 4.61 15.35
C ASP A 933 13.04 5.51 16.46
N LEU A 934 11.93 6.19 16.20
CA LEU A 934 11.26 7.06 17.18
C LEU A 934 10.62 6.27 18.32
N ALA A 935 10.00 5.14 18.00
CA ALA A 935 9.39 4.24 18.97
C ALA A 935 10.41 3.55 19.89
N THR A 936 11.71 3.55 19.53
CA THR A 936 12.78 3.06 20.42
C THR A 936 12.96 3.97 21.63
N ASP A 937 12.90 5.29 21.43
CA ASP A 937 13.00 6.27 22.51
C ASP A 937 11.64 6.42 23.25
N ASN A 938 10.54 6.48 22.50
CA ASN A 938 9.20 6.73 23.03
C ASN A 938 8.19 5.67 22.55
N PRO A 939 8.16 4.47 23.17
CA PRO A 939 7.48 3.31 22.62
C PRO A 939 5.96 3.34 22.62
N GLU A 940 5.34 4.22 23.39
CA GLU A 940 3.88 4.28 23.52
C GLU A 940 3.32 5.64 23.07
N TRP A 941 4.12 6.44 22.36
CA TRP A 941 3.71 7.73 21.81
C TRP A 941 2.97 7.58 20.48
N ILE A 942 2.14 8.57 20.19
CA ILE A 942 1.63 8.92 18.87
C ILE A 942 2.78 9.52 18.05
N LEU A 943 3.00 9.00 16.84
CA LEU A 943 4.17 9.30 16.02
C LEU A 943 3.75 9.60 14.57
N HIS A 944 2.81 10.53 14.37
CA HIS A 944 2.31 10.91 13.04
C HIS A 944 3.40 11.41 12.08
N THR A 945 4.54 11.90 12.60
CA THR A 945 5.71 12.25 11.79
C THR A 945 6.17 11.11 10.88
N ALA A 946 5.96 9.86 11.31
CA ALA A 946 6.32 8.65 10.58
C ALA A 946 5.14 8.02 9.81
N ARG A 947 4.03 8.75 9.64
CA ARG A 947 2.86 8.30 8.88
C ARG A 947 3.18 8.03 7.42
N TYR A 948 3.90 8.96 6.81
CA TYR A 948 4.18 8.99 5.36
C TYR A 948 5.57 8.43 5.02
N ASN A 949 5.99 8.51 3.76
CA ASN A 949 7.27 7.95 3.31
C ASN A 949 8.49 8.76 3.79
N SER A 950 9.69 8.40 3.33
CA SER A 950 10.97 8.99 3.80
C SER A 950 11.09 10.51 3.68
N LEU A 951 10.27 11.15 2.84
CA LEU A 951 10.27 12.58 2.61
C LEU A 951 9.01 13.26 3.18
N GLY A 952 8.10 12.51 3.81
CA GLY A 952 6.83 13.01 4.32
C GLY A 952 5.72 13.16 3.27
N ARG A 953 5.73 12.38 2.17
CA ARG A 953 4.66 12.38 1.16
C ARG A 953 3.64 11.28 1.43
N GLU A 954 2.37 11.67 1.38
CA GLU A 954 1.28 10.74 1.12
C GLU A 954 1.43 10.18 -0.31
N PHE A 955 2.02 9.00 -0.44
CA PHE A 955 2.37 8.40 -1.72
C PHE A 955 1.19 7.67 -2.36
N ALA A 956 0.05 7.49 -1.69
CA ALA A 956 -1.16 6.97 -2.33
C ALA A 956 -1.62 7.85 -3.52
N TYR A 957 -1.34 9.16 -3.48
CA TYR A 957 -1.59 10.07 -4.60
C TYR A 957 -0.75 9.77 -5.85
N ASP A 958 0.28 8.94 -5.71
CA ASP A 958 1.17 8.52 -6.77
C ASP A 958 0.88 7.09 -7.26
N TYR A 959 -0.16 6.44 -6.72
CA TYR A 959 -0.67 5.21 -7.31
C TYR A 959 -1.02 5.44 -8.78
N PHE A 960 -0.61 4.49 -9.62
CA PHE A 960 -0.73 4.55 -11.08
C PHE A 960 0.06 5.69 -11.75
N HIS A 961 1.04 6.29 -11.07
CA HIS A 961 2.06 7.17 -11.67
C HIS A 961 3.38 6.40 -11.81
N ASP A 962 3.54 5.64 -12.90
CA ASP A 962 4.65 4.67 -13.08
C ASP A 962 6.06 5.29 -13.00
N ALA A 963 6.20 6.59 -13.28
CA ALA A 963 7.47 7.33 -13.20
C ALA A 963 7.69 8.04 -11.85
N THR A 964 6.91 7.72 -10.81
CA THR A 964 7.01 8.39 -9.50
C THR A 964 8.35 8.15 -8.81
N PRO A 965 8.94 9.19 -8.18
CA PRO A 965 10.09 9.00 -7.28
C PRO A 965 9.70 8.43 -5.90
N HIS A 966 8.41 8.27 -5.61
CA HIS A 966 7.88 7.67 -4.38
C HIS A 966 7.52 6.22 -4.66
N THR A 967 8.56 5.42 -4.84
CA THR A 967 8.48 4.09 -5.45
C THR A 967 7.73 3.05 -4.62
N GLU A 968 7.40 3.35 -3.36
CA GLU A 968 6.45 2.58 -2.55
C GLU A 968 5.09 2.43 -3.27
N ALA A 969 4.63 3.50 -3.93
CA ALA A 969 3.36 3.55 -4.66
C ALA A 969 3.24 2.51 -5.79
N LEU A 970 4.39 2.03 -6.29
CA LEU A 970 4.43 1.02 -7.33
C LEU A 970 3.97 -0.34 -6.82
N GLY A 971 4.10 -0.62 -5.51
CA GLY A 971 3.72 -1.90 -4.90
C GLY A 971 2.22 -2.15 -5.01
N PHE A 972 1.41 -1.22 -4.52
CA PHE A 972 -0.05 -1.26 -4.71
C PHE A 972 -0.44 -1.32 -6.18
N THR A 973 0.18 -0.47 -7.00
CA THR A 973 -0.12 -0.38 -8.44
C THR A 973 0.10 -1.70 -9.14
N GLN A 974 1.23 -2.37 -8.87
CA GLN A 974 1.56 -3.66 -9.48
C GLN A 974 0.61 -4.76 -9.01
N VAL A 975 0.39 -4.89 -7.70
CA VAL A 975 -0.54 -5.91 -7.15
C VAL A 975 -1.95 -5.73 -7.71
N TRP A 976 -2.46 -4.50 -7.76
CA TRP A 976 -3.79 -4.23 -8.30
C TRP A 976 -3.89 -4.60 -9.78
N ARG A 977 -2.92 -4.20 -10.61
CA ARG A 977 -2.93 -4.47 -12.05
C ARG A 977 -2.78 -5.97 -12.38
N ASP A 978 -2.06 -6.70 -11.53
CA ASP A 978 -1.83 -8.14 -11.68
C ASP A 978 -3.06 -8.98 -11.30
N TRP A 979 -3.82 -8.56 -10.29
CA TRP A 979 -4.86 -9.38 -9.67
C TRP A 979 -6.30 -8.85 -9.85
N LEU A 980 -6.45 -7.58 -10.21
CA LEU A 980 -7.73 -6.92 -10.50
C LEU A 980 -8.80 -7.19 -9.42
N PRO A 981 -8.53 -6.81 -8.15
CA PRO A 981 -9.33 -7.18 -7.00
C PRO A 981 -10.75 -6.63 -7.03
N ASP A 982 -11.72 -7.45 -6.63
CA ASP A 982 -13.10 -7.01 -6.39
C ASP A 982 -13.22 -6.18 -5.12
N VAL A 983 -12.43 -6.55 -4.11
CA VAL A 983 -12.35 -5.88 -2.82
C VAL A 983 -10.88 -5.60 -2.50
N VAL A 984 -10.58 -4.34 -2.21
CA VAL A 984 -9.34 -3.95 -1.55
C VAL A 984 -9.67 -3.65 -0.09
N MET A 985 -9.01 -4.35 0.81
CA MET A 985 -8.97 -4.04 2.23
C MET A 985 -7.67 -3.31 2.51
N ASP A 986 -7.75 -2.14 3.13
CA ASP A 986 -6.59 -1.34 3.53
C ASP A 986 -6.62 -1.24 5.05
N ASP A 987 -5.71 -1.96 5.70
CA ASP A 987 -5.67 -2.09 7.15
C ASP A 987 -4.87 -0.96 7.77
N HIS A 988 -5.61 -0.07 8.42
CA HIS A 988 -5.12 1.15 9.05
C HIS A 988 -5.26 1.12 10.58
N GLY A 989 -4.90 2.23 11.20
CA GLY A 989 -4.84 2.40 12.64
C GLY A 989 -4.99 3.86 13.07
N VAL A 990 -5.33 4.04 14.34
CA VAL A 990 -5.50 5.34 14.99
C VAL A 990 -4.88 5.35 16.38
N PRO A 991 -4.62 6.55 16.95
CA PRO A 991 -4.22 6.70 18.35
C PRO A 991 -5.02 5.82 19.31
N ASN A 992 -4.33 5.14 20.22
CA ASN A 992 -4.96 4.30 21.25
C ASN A 992 -5.34 5.06 22.53
N HIS A 993 -5.02 6.36 22.58
CA HIS A 993 -5.30 7.27 23.68
C HIS A 993 -5.55 8.69 23.13
N GLU A 994 -5.75 9.64 24.04
CA GLU A 994 -6.01 11.04 23.69
C GLU A 994 -4.91 11.65 22.81
N TRP A 995 -5.31 12.20 21.66
CA TRP A 995 -4.44 12.95 20.76
C TRP A 995 -4.67 14.46 20.94
N CYS A 996 -3.70 15.15 21.53
CA CYS A 996 -3.79 16.58 21.82
C CYS A 996 -2.57 17.39 21.36
N GLN A 997 -2.78 18.68 21.15
CA GLN A 997 -1.81 19.64 20.62
C GLN A 997 -1.98 21.00 21.30
N GLN A 998 -1.19 21.24 22.34
CA GLN A 998 -1.23 22.43 23.21
C GLN A 998 -1.17 23.75 22.44
N PHE A 999 -0.40 23.81 21.35
CA PHE A 999 -0.20 25.04 20.56
C PHE A 999 -1.03 25.11 19.28
N SER A 1000 -1.89 24.12 19.02
CA SER A 1000 -2.73 24.04 17.82
C SER A 1000 -4.24 24.02 18.12
N GLY A 1001 -4.65 24.58 19.26
CA GLY A 1001 -6.07 24.65 19.66
C GLY A 1001 -6.56 23.42 20.43
N TYR A 1002 -5.65 22.70 21.09
CA TYR A 1002 -5.85 21.46 21.85
C TYR A 1002 -6.17 20.22 21.00
N THR A 1003 -7.01 20.36 19.97
CA THR A 1003 -7.26 19.33 18.96
C THR A 1003 -6.69 19.75 17.62
N SER A 1004 -6.12 18.81 16.85
CA SER A 1004 -5.58 19.11 15.53
C SER A 1004 -6.56 19.85 14.62
N PRO A 1005 -6.18 20.99 14.02
CA PRO A 1005 -7.06 21.71 13.10
C PRO A 1005 -7.46 20.89 11.88
N TRP A 1006 -6.69 19.85 11.55
CA TRP A 1006 -6.91 18.96 10.40
C TRP A 1006 -7.79 17.75 10.78
N PHE A 1007 -7.76 17.34 12.04
CA PHE A 1007 -8.34 16.08 12.54
C PHE A 1007 -9.14 16.25 13.84
N LYS A 1008 -9.85 17.37 14.00
CA LYS A 1008 -10.57 17.68 15.26
C LYS A 1008 -11.48 16.56 15.78
N GLY A 1009 -12.11 15.79 14.88
CA GLY A 1009 -12.98 14.66 15.22
C GLY A 1009 -12.26 13.39 15.71
N PHE A 1010 -10.92 13.37 15.76
CA PHE A 1010 -10.09 12.22 16.14
C PHE A 1010 -9.38 12.41 17.50
N TRP A 1011 -9.81 13.40 18.29
CA TRP A 1011 -9.22 13.74 19.59
C TRP A 1011 -9.09 12.56 20.56
N MET A 1012 -10.03 11.61 20.57
CA MET A 1012 -9.93 10.40 21.38
C MET A 1012 -10.46 9.16 20.65
N PRO A 1013 -10.06 7.94 21.07
CA PRO A 1013 -10.57 6.70 20.51
C PRO A 1013 -12.09 6.57 20.74
N ARG A 1014 -12.82 6.14 19.70
CA ARG A 1014 -14.30 6.03 19.70
C ARG A 1014 -14.82 4.59 19.72
N ALA A 1015 -13.97 3.64 19.34
CA ALA A 1015 -14.18 2.20 19.36
C ALA A 1015 -12.81 1.52 19.30
N LEU A 1016 -12.72 0.22 19.59
CA LEU A 1016 -11.52 -0.55 19.29
C LEU A 1016 -11.23 -0.53 17.78
N MET A 1017 -12.27 -0.72 16.97
CA MET A 1017 -12.18 -0.74 15.51
C MET A 1017 -13.43 -0.13 14.84
N TYR A 1018 -13.24 0.56 13.73
CA TYR A 1018 -14.29 1.07 12.83
C TYR A 1018 -13.84 1.02 11.37
N GLY A 1019 -14.69 1.37 10.40
CA GLY A 1019 -14.29 1.32 8.99
C GLY A 1019 -14.90 2.37 8.08
N TYR A 1020 -14.27 2.58 6.93
CA TYR A 1020 -14.71 3.48 5.85
C TYR A 1020 -15.00 2.71 4.56
N PHE A 1021 -16.13 3.00 3.94
CA PHE A 1021 -16.43 2.59 2.58
C PHE A 1021 -16.31 3.78 1.63
N TRP A 1022 -15.37 3.69 0.69
CA TRP A 1022 -15.25 4.60 -0.44
C TRP A 1022 -16.04 4.01 -1.61
N TYR A 1023 -17.09 4.68 -2.05
CA TYR A 1023 -17.98 4.11 -3.08
C TYR A 1023 -18.49 5.14 -4.08
N VAL A 1024 -18.73 4.66 -5.31
CA VAL A 1024 -19.32 5.46 -6.39
C VAL A 1024 -20.85 5.49 -6.29
N THR A 1025 -21.43 6.66 -6.58
CA THR A 1025 -22.87 6.90 -6.51
C THR A 1025 -23.58 6.76 -7.86
N ASP A 1026 -22.81 6.63 -8.95
CA ASP A 1026 -23.30 6.42 -10.30
C ASP A 1026 -24.15 5.13 -10.41
N GLU A 1027 -25.34 5.23 -11.02
CA GLU A 1027 -26.33 4.15 -11.10
C GLU A 1027 -25.79 2.89 -11.81
N ALA A 1028 -24.87 3.07 -12.76
CA ALA A 1028 -24.22 1.97 -13.48
C ALA A 1028 -23.49 0.99 -12.55
N TYR A 1029 -23.07 1.44 -11.36
CA TYR A 1029 -22.30 0.66 -10.39
C TYR A 1029 -23.06 0.42 -9.08
N ALA A 1030 -24.40 0.53 -9.07
CA ALA A 1030 -25.20 0.36 -7.86
C ALA A 1030 -24.98 -1.00 -7.15
N GLY A 1031 -24.60 -2.04 -7.89
CA GLY A 1031 -24.23 -3.34 -7.33
C GLY A 1031 -23.02 -3.31 -6.39
N ASN A 1032 -22.09 -2.37 -6.59
CA ASN A 1032 -20.89 -2.22 -5.76
C ASN A 1032 -21.25 -1.89 -4.32
N LYS A 1033 -22.21 -0.98 -4.13
CA LYS A 1033 -22.71 -0.62 -2.80
C LYS A 1033 -23.38 -1.81 -2.10
N VAL A 1034 -24.12 -2.65 -2.83
CA VAL A 1034 -24.75 -3.85 -2.27
C VAL A 1034 -23.70 -4.84 -1.76
N LEU A 1035 -22.56 -4.99 -2.46
CA LEU A 1035 -21.45 -5.79 -1.94
C LEU A 1035 -20.85 -5.17 -0.67
N ALA A 1036 -20.61 -3.85 -0.66
CA ALA A 1036 -20.10 -3.13 0.50
C ALA A 1036 -21.02 -3.27 1.73
N GLU A 1037 -22.34 -3.22 1.56
CA GLU A 1037 -23.32 -3.43 2.66
C GLU A 1037 -23.25 -4.86 3.21
N ARG A 1038 -22.98 -5.86 2.36
CA ARG A 1038 -22.76 -7.24 2.81
C ARG A 1038 -21.43 -7.42 3.53
N ILE A 1039 -20.40 -6.69 3.12
CA ILE A 1039 -19.11 -6.63 3.84
C ILE A 1039 -19.36 -6.03 5.24
N GLN A 1040 -20.07 -4.89 5.33
CA GLN A 1040 -20.43 -4.27 6.61
C GLN A 1040 -21.13 -5.28 7.54
N GLU A 1041 -22.12 -6.00 7.02
CA GLU A 1041 -22.88 -7.00 7.78
C GLU A 1041 -21.99 -8.14 8.28
N ALA A 1042 -21.23 -8.78 7.39
CA ALA A 1042 -20.35 -9.91 7.73
C ALA A 1042 -19.26 -9.51 8.74
N PHE A 1043 -18.67 -8.34 8.52
CA PHE A 1043 -17.65 -7.77 9.39
C PHE A 1043 -18.22 -7.45 10.78
N ALA A 1044 -19.34 -6.73 10.84
CA ALA A 1044 -19.97 -6.37 12.11
C ALA A 1044 -20.40 -7.61 12.92
N ASP A 1045 -20.93 -8.64 12.27
CA ASP A 1045 -21.29 -9.90 12.93
C ASP A 1045 -20.06 -10.63 13.49
N ARG A 1046 -18.97 -10.69 12.73
CA ARG A 1046 -17.73 -11.33 13.17
C ARG A 1046 -17.13 -10.62 14.37
N ILE A 1047 -16.95 -9.30 14.30
CA ILE A 1047 -16.39 -8.49 15.40
C ILE A 1047 -17.32 -8.50 16.60
N GLY A 1048 -18.62 -8.29 16.35
CA GLY A 1048 -19.67 -8.32 17.35
C GLY A 1048 -19.82 -9.67 18.03
N SER A 1049 -19.33 -10.79 17.47
CA SER A 1049 -19.34 -12.10 18.13
C SER A 1049 -18.29 -12.25 19.23
N ARG A 1050 -17.23 -11.41 19.22
CA ARG A 1050 -16.11 -11.47 20.16
C ARG A 1050 -16.41 -10.67 21.43
N SER A 1051 -16.41 -11.34 22.58
CA SER A 1051 -16.79 -10.72 23.86
C SER A 1051 -15.86 -9.59 24.31
N GLU A 1052 -14.56 -9.71 24.04
CA GLU A 1052 -13.56 -8.70 24.33
C GLU A 1052 -13.78 -7.42 23.51
N CYS A 1053 -13.95 -7.55 22.19
CA CYS A 1053 -14.25 -6.43 21.28
C CYS A 1053 -15.54 -5.71 21.68
N ARG A 1054 -16.63 -6.45 21.99
CA ARG A 1054 -17.88 -5.85 22.48
C ARG A 1054 -17.69 -5.05 23.76
N SER A 1055 -16.90 -5.58 24.70
CA SER A 1055 -16.67 -4.92 26.00
C SER A 1055 -15.87 -3.64 25.84
N LEU A 1056 -14.82 -3.66 25.03
CA LEU A 1056 -14.00 -2.47 24.74
C LEU A 1056 -14.75 -1.42 23.92
N ASN A 1057 -15.53 -1.82 22.91
CA ASN A 1057 -16.38 -0.87 22.17
C ASN A 1057 -17.42 -0.22 23.09
N ALA A 1058 -17.99 -0.97 24.03
CA ALA A 1058 -18.92 -0.41 25.02
C ALA A 1058 -18.22 0.58 25.96
N GLU A 1059 -16.99 0.29 26.41
CA GLU A 1059 -16.20 1.21 27.22
C GLU A 1059 -15.85 2.49 26.47
N TRP A 1060 -15.32 2.38 25.25
CA TRP A 1060 -14.97 3.54 24.41
C TRP A 1060 -16.18 4.39 24.07
N ARG A 1061 -17.31 3.77 23.73
CA ARG A 1061 -18.58 4.48 23.54
C ARG A 1061 -18.97 5.28 24.77
N ASP A 1062 -18.89 4.70 25.97
CA ASP A 1062 -19.23 5.41 27.22
C ASP A 1062 -18.31 6.63 27.47
N ARG A 1063 -17.01 6.57 27.08
CA ARG A 1063 -16.11 7.74 27.14
C ARG A 1063 -16.47 8.79 26.09
N PHE A 1064 -16.61 8.34 24.85
CA PHE A 1064 -16.84 9.19 23.70
C PHE A 1064 -18.15 9.96 23.84
N GLU A 1065 -19.21 9.31 24.31
CA GLU A 1065 -20.48 9.96 24.64
C GLU A 1065 -20.31 11.03 25.72
N LYS A 1066 -19.61 10.71 26.81
CA LYS A 1066 -19.50 11.60 27.98
C LYS A 1066 -18.66 12.85 27.73
N TYR A 1067 -17.58 12.72 26.96
CA TYR A 1067 -16.60 13.78 26.74
C TYR A 1067 -16.71 14.48 25.38
N ALA A 1068 -17.37 13.86 24.39
CA ALA A 1068 -17.36 14.34 23.01
C ALA A 1068 -18.77 14.39 22.38
N HIS A 1069 -19.35 13.24 21.98
CA HIS A 1069 -20.58 13.18 21.16
C HIS A 1069 -21.77 13.91 21.79
N ALA A 1070 -22.03 13.73 23.10
CA ALA A 1070 -23.18 14.36 23.76
C ALA A 1070 -23.12 15.90 23.80
N TRP A 1071 -21.93 16.47 23.58
CA TRP A 1071 -21.71 17.92 23.60
C TRP A 1071 -21.65 18.51 22.19
N MET A 1072 -21.01 17.81 21.25
CA MET A 1072 -20.79 18.27 19.87
C MET A 1072 -20.98 17.10 18.89
N PRO A 1073 -22.23 16.67 18.65
CA PRO A 1073 -22.55 15.45 17.91
C PRO A 1073 -22.17 15.48 16.42
N ARG A 1074 -22.05 16.67 15.80
CA ARG A 1074 -21.58 16.79 14.41
C ARG A 1074 -20.06 16.72 14.33
N LEU A 1075 -19.36 17.31 15.30
CA LEU A 1075 -17.89 17.27 15.34
C LEU A 1075 -17.38 15.88 15.71
N PHE A 1076 -18.12 15.18 16.57
CA PHE A 1076 -17.81 13.85 17.05
C PHE A 1076 -18.92 12.86 16.69
N PRO A 1077 -19.15 12.55 15.41
CA PRO A 1077 -20.25 11.69 14.99
C PRO A 1077 -20.04 10.23 15.42
N ALA A 1078 -21.13 9.60 15.88
CA ALA A 1078 -21.12 8.24 16.42
C ALA A 1078 -22.29 7.41 15.83
N GLU A 1079 -22.14 6.99 14.57
CA GLU A 1079 -23.12 6.13 13.90
C GLU A 1079 -22.79 4.65 14.12
N TYR A 1080 -23.45 4.03 15.10
CA TYR A 1080 -23.24 2.62 15.45
C TYR A 1080 -24.12 1.68 14.62
N TYR A 1081 -23.50 0.73 13.93
CA TYR A 1081 -24.13 -0.42 13.28
C TYR A 1081 -23.68 -1.71 13.98
N LYS A 1082 -24.61 -2.38 14.67
CA LYS A 1082 -24.33 -3.58 15.50
C LYS A 1082 -23.11 -3.39 16.43
N ASP A 1083 -23.05 -2.26 17.13
CA ASP A 1083 -21.97 -1.87 18.05
C ASP A 1083 -20.58 -1.66 17.41
N VAL A 1084 -20.52 -1.51 16.08
CA VAL A 1084 -19.31 -1.11 15.30
C VAL A 1084 -19.64 0.16 14.51
N ILE A 1085 -18.66 1.04 14.29
CA ILE A 1085 -18.86 2.29 13.53
C ILE A 1085 -18.45 2.08 12.07
N PHE A 1086 -19.26 2.59 11.14
CA PHE A 1086 -18.92 2.62 9.71
C PHE A 1086 -19.26 3.96 9.10
N TYR A 1087 -18.32 4.52 8.35
CA TYR A 1087 -18.50 5.76 7.59
C TYR A 1087 -18.65 5.44 6.10
N TRP A 1088 -19.64 6.04 5.47
CA TRP A 1088 -19.93 5.87 4.05
C TRP A 1088 -19.55 7.15 3.30
N VAL A 1089 -18.48 7.10 2.51
CA VAL A 1089 -17.94 8.28 1.80
C VAL A 1089 -18.31 8.22 0.32
N PRO A 1090 -19.33 8.99 -0.13
CA PRO A 1090 -19.83 8.94 -1.50
C PRO A 1090 -18.96 9.75 -2.46
N TYR A 1091 -18.71 9.20 -3.65
CA TYR A 1091 -18.09 9.90 -4.78
C TYR A 1091 -18.94 9.77 -6.04
N ALA A 1092 -18.89 10.79 -6.90
CA ALA A 1092 -19.14 10.58 -8.32
C ALA A 1092 -17.88 9.93 -8.93
N TYR A 1093 -18.02 9.14 -10.00
CA TYR A 1093 -16.89 8.55 -10.70
C TYR A 1093 -15.77 9.59 -10.96
N LYS A 1094 -14.54 9.23 -10.58
CA LYS A 1094 -13.38 10.11 -10.68
C LYS A 1094 -12.13 9.32 -11.15
N PRO A 1095 -11.69 9.50 -12.41
CA PRO A 1095 -10.64 8.67 -13.03
C PRO A 1095 -9.21 8.90 -12.51
N ASP A 1096 -8.99 9.98 -11.76
CA ASP A 1096 -7.70 10.37 -11.17
C ASP A 1096 -7.67 10.21 -9.64
N TYR A 1097 -8.64 9.49 -9.06
CA TYR A 1097 -8.69 9.25 -7.62
C TYR A 1097 -7.78 8.07 -7.20
N HIS A 1098 -7.24 8.08 -5.98
CA HIS A 1098 -6.32 7.02 -5.53
C HIS A 1098 -7.06 5.74 -5.09
N TYR A 1099 -8.26 5.86 -4.49
CA TYR A 1099 -9.07 4.68 -4.18
C TYR A 1099 -9.64 4.05 -5.46
N VAL A 1100 -9.24 2.81 -5.70
CA VAL A 1100 -9.56 2.07 -6.94
C VAL A 1100 -11.03 1.74 -7.12
N SER A 1101 -11.83 1.69 -6.06
CA SER A 1101 -13.30 1.57 -6.17
C SER A 1101 -13.98 2.81 -6.76
N VAL A 1102 -13.29 3.96 -6.77
CA VAL A 1102 -13.73 5.20 -7.41
C VAL A 1102 -13.08 5.37 -8.78
N ARG A 1103 -11.80 4.99 -8.91
CA ARG A 1103 -11.02 5.09 -10.15
C ARG A 1103 -11.40 4.04 -11.19
N TYR A 1104 -11.62 2.81 -10.75
CA TYR A 1104 -11.91 1.63 -11.57
C TYR A 1104 -13.13 0.86 -11.03
N PRO A 1105 -14.31 1.50 -10.89
CA PRO A 1105 -15.49 0.89 -10.27
C PRO A 1105 -16.04 -0.33 -11.02
N TRP A 1106 -15.66 -0.53 -12.29
CA TRP A 1106 -16.01 -1.73 -13.06
C TRP A 1106 -15.14 -2.94 -12.73
N VAL A 1107 -13.97 -2.74 -12.10
CA VAL A 1107 -13.08 -3.80 -11.62
C VAL A 1107 -13.23 -3.97 -10.11
N THR A 1108 -12.99 -2.91 -9.34
CA THR A 1108 -13.02 -2.94 -7.89
C THR A 1108 -14.34 -2.40 -7.38
N ALA A 1109 -15.10 -3.25 -6.69
CA ALA A 1109 -16.40 -2.89 -6.16
C ALA A 1109 -16.32 -2.18 -4.80
N SER A 1110 -15.30 -2.50 -3.98
CA SER A 1110 -15.14 -1.87 -2.66
C SER A 1110 -13.67 -1.60 -2.35
N SER A 1111 -13.35 -0.36 -1.96
CA SER A 1111 -12.15 -0.04 -1.18
C SER A 1111 -12.62 0.18 0.26
N PHE A 1112 -12.29 -0.78 1.12
CA PHE A 1112 -12.72 -0.80 2.51
C PHE A 1112 -11.51 -0.56 3.41
N VAL A 1113 -11.54 0.53 4.17
CA VAL A 1113 -10.47 0.88 5.12
C VAL A 1113 -10.93 0.47 6.51
N THR A 1114 -10.10 -0.27 7.24
CA THR A 1114 -10.32 -0.60 8.65
C THR A 1114 -9.44 0.30 9.52
N GLU A 1115 -9.97 0.85 10.61
CA GLU A 1115 -9.22 1.70 11.53
C GLU A 1115 -9.28 1.11 12.91
N ILE A 1116 -8.12 0.75 13.47
CA ILE A 1116 -8.02 0.14 14.80
C ILE A 1116 -7.19 1.00 15.75
N SER A 1117 -7.52 1.04 17.04
CA SER A 1117 -6.78 1.83 18.03
C SER A 1117 -5.43 1.21 18.42
N ASP A 1118 -4.47 1.16 17.51
CA ASP A 1118 -3.16 0.50 17.67
C ASP A 1118 -1.93 1.42 17.72
N GLU A 1119 -2.06 2.71 17.43
CA GLU A 1119 -0.90 3.59 17.49
C GLU A 1119 -0.48 3.78 18.95
N GLY A 1120 0.78 3.45 19.25
CA GLY A 1120 1.30 3.30 20.61
C GLY A 1120 1.03 1.93 21.26
N ALA A 1121 0.41 0.96 20.57
CA ALA A 1121 0.10 -0.35 21.14
C ALA A 1121 1.33 -1.27 21.28
N ARG A 1122 1.36 -2.04 22.37
CA ARG A 1122 2.42 -3.01 22.70
C ARG A 1122 1.85 -4.24 23.39
N GLY A 1123 2.61 -5.34 23.36
CA GLY A 1123 2.32 -6.55 24.13
C GLY A 1123 0.95 -7.15 23.80
N GLU A 1124 0.19 -7.54 24.83
CA GLU A 1124 -1.13 -8.17 24.63
C GLU A 1124 -2.13 -7.27 23.91
N TYR A 1125 -2.05 -5.95 24.10
CA TYR A 1125 -2.95 -5.02 23.42
C TYR A 1125 -2.66 -4.93 21.92
N LEU A 1126 -1.37 -4.91 21.53
CA LEU A 1126 -1.00 -5.01 20.10
C LEU A 1126 -1.50 -6.32 19.48
N GLY A 1127 -1.34 -7.45 20.20
CA GLY A 1127 -1.87 -8.73 19.75
C GLY A 1127 -3.40 -8.75 19.65
N LEU A 1128 -4.11 -8.07 20.55
CA LEU A 1128 -5.55 -7.88 20.45
C LEU A 1128 -5.94 -7.09 19.20
N CYS A 1129 -5.24 -5.99 18.90
CA CYS A 1129 -5.47 -5.23 17.68
C CYS A 1129 -5.26 -6.11 16.44
N ALA A 1130 -4.12 -6.81 16.36
CA ALA A 1130 -3.80 -7.71 15.25
C ALA A 1130 -4.87 -8.79 15.03
N ARG A 1131 -5.29 -9.50 16.10
CA ARG A 1131 -6.37 -10.52 16.02
C ARG A 1131 -7.74 -9.96 15.67
N THR A 1132 -7.96 -8.66 15.85
CA THR A 1132 -9.23 -7.99 15.55
C THR A 1132 -9.26 -7.59 14.07
N HIS A 1133 -8.17 -7.05 13.53
CA HIS A 1133 -7.97 -6.88 12.08
C HIS A 1133 -8.12 -8.21 11.35
N GLU A 1134 -7.39 -9.24 11.77
CA GLU A 1134 -7.43 -10.58 11.17
C GLU A 1134 -8.86 -11.14 11.15
N ALA A 1135 -9.62 -10.94 12.23
CA ALA A 1135 -11.01 -11.37 12.27
C ALA A 1135 -11.85 -10.65 11.20
N GLY A 1136 -11.63 -9.35 11.00
CA GLY A 1136 -12.25 -8.55 9.96
C GLY A 1136 -11.94 -9.06 8.56
N ASP A 1137 -10.66 -9.31 8.27
CA ASP A 1137 -10.19 -9.88 6.99
C ASP A 1137 -10.84 -11.22 6.69
N LEU A 1138 -10.84 -12.14 7.67
CA LEU A 1138 -11.47 -13.44 7.53
C LEU A 1138 -12.97 -13.31 7.26
N ALA A 1139 -13.65 -12.31 7.81
CA ALA A 1139 -15.07 -12.07 7.54
C ALA A 1139 -15.32 -11.73 6.06
N VAL A 1140 -14.44 -10.94 5.45
CA VAL A 1140 -14.52 -10.59 4.03
C VAL A 1140 -14.14 -11.77 3.14
N ILE A 1141 -13.07 -12.51 3.49
CA ILE A 1141 -12.68 -13.74 2.77
C ILE A 1141 -13.82 -14.77 2.79
N ASP A 1142 -14.44 -15.00 3.95
CA ASP A 1142 -15.56 -15.94 4.09
C ASP A 1142 -16.80 -15.48 3.30
N LEU A 1143 -17.08 -14.17 3.29
CA LEU A 1143 -18.14 -13.61 2.45
C LEU A 1143 -17.84 -13.88 0.97
N LEU A 1144 -16.65 -13.52 0.47
CA LEU A 1144 -16.27 -13.69 -0.93
C LEU A 1144 -16.27 -15.17 -1.34
N ARG A 1145 -15.81 -16.07 -0.47
CA ARG A 1145 -15.86 -17.53 -0.65
C ARG A 1145 -17.28 -18.06 -0.83
N SER A 1146 -18.28 -17.35 -0.29
CA SER A 1146 -19.70 -17.69 -0.41
C SER A 1146 -20.38 -17.12 -1.67
N LEU A 1147 -19.70 -16.27 -2.44
CA LEU A 1147 -20.24 -15.65 -3.64
C LEU A 1147 -19.93 -16.49 -4.88
N ASP A 1148 -20.84 -16.43 -5.85
CA ASP A 1148 -20.64 -17.04 -7.16
C ASP A 1148 -20.17 -15.97 -8.15
N THR A 1149 -19.06 -16.24 -8.82
CA THR A 1149 -18.64 -15.44 -9.98
C THR A 1149 -19.49 -15.84 -11.19
N GLN A 1150 -20.12 -14.85 -11.82
CA GLN A 1150 -20.85 -15.09 -13.07
C GLN A 1150 -19.95 -14.77 -14.25
N VAL A 1151 -19.67 -15.79 -15.07
CA VAL A 1151 -18.99 -15.65 -16.36
C VAL A 1151 -20.00 -15.99 -17.44
N GLU A 1152 -20.35 -15.01 -18.28
CA GLU A 1152 -21.20 -15.25 -19.45
C GLU A 1152 -20.36 -15.79 -20.59
N SER A 1153 -20.84 -16.83 -21.27
CA SER A 1153 -20.25 -17.31 -22.52
C SER A 1153 -21.10 -16.83 -23.69
N GLU A 1154 -20.43 -16.26 -24.69
CA GLU A 1154 -21.04 -15.96 -25.97
C GLU A 1154 -20.30 -16.71 -27.07
N VAL A 1155 -21.03 -17.43 -27.92
CA VAL A 1155 -20.48 -18.19 -29.04
C VAL A 1155 -21.18 -17.78 -30.32
N ARG A 1156 -20.40 -17.55 -31.38
CA ARG A 1156 -20.90 -17.10 -32.68
C ARG A 1156 -20.30 -17.90 -33.83
N ARG A 1157 -21.11 -18.01 -34.88
CA ARG A 1157 -20.71 -18.57 -36.17
C ARG A 1157 -20.70 -17.45 -37.21
N GLY A 1158 -19.55 -17.20 -37.81
CA GLY A 1158 -19.42 -16.23 -38.89
C GLY A 1158 -19.74 -16.84 -40.25
N GLY A 1159 -20.26 -16.03 -41.17
CA GLY A 1159 -20.38 -16.44 -42.58
C GLY A 1159 -19.04 -16.41 -43.30
N VAL A 1160 -18.96 -17.03 -44.48
CA VAL A 1160 -17.76 -17.01 -45.35
C VAL A 1160 -17.33 -15.57 -45.59
N ALA A 1161 -16.27 -15.11 -44.94
CA ALA A 1161 -15.75 -13.77 -45.19
C ALA A 1161 -15.20 -13.73 -46.62
N ALA A 1162 -15.62 -12.74 -47.41
CA ALA A 1162 -15.23 -12.59 -48.81
C ALA A 1162 -13.70 -12.45 -49.01
N SER A 1163 -12.96 -12.20 -47.92
CA SER A 1163 -11.50 -12.05 -47.86
C SER A 1163 -10.72 -13.31 -47.43
N THR A 1164 -11.36 -14.33 -46.84
CA THR A 1164 -10.67 -15.53 -46.29
C THR A 1164 -11.09 -16.86 -46.92
N GLY A 1165 -12.21 -16.92 -47.66
CA GLY A 1165 -12.68 -18.16 -48.29
C GLY A 1165 -12.97 -19.32 -47.32
N GLY A 1166 -13.05 -19.04 -46.01
CA GLY A 1166 -13.17 -20.03 -44.93
C GLY A 1166 -14.25 -19.69 -43.90
N TRP A 1167 -14.50 -20.64 -42.99
CA TRP A 1167 -15.43 -20.52 -41.87
C TRP A 1167 -14.78 -19.79 -40.68
N THR A 1168 -15.60 -19.19 -39.80
CA THR A 1168 -15.12 -18.64 -38.52
C THR A 1168 -16.04 -19.01 -37.37
N VAL A 1169 -15.43 -19.39 -36.25
CA VAL A 1169 -16.13 -19.65 -34.98
C VAL A 1169 -15.47 -18.79 -33.92
N SER A 1170 -16.24 -18.01 -33.19
CA SER A 1170 -15.72 -17.18 -32.10
C SER A 1170 -16.45 -17.46 -30.79
N ALA A 1171 -15.70 -17.37 -29.69
CA ALA A 1171 -16.21 -17.50 -28.34
C ALA A 1171 -15.62 -16.41 -27.45
N ARG A 1172 -16.41 -15.88 -26.52
CA ARG A 1172 -15.98 -14.90 -25.52
C ARG A 1172 -16.51 -15.29 -24.15
N LEU A 1173 -15.69 -15.08 -23.13
CA LEU A 1173 -16.05 -15.13 -21.72
C LEU A 1173 -16.10 -13.70 -21.20
N ALA A 1174 -17.21 -13.28 -20.63
CA ALA A 1174 -17.37 -11.97 -20.01
C ALA A 1174 -17.67 -12.14 -18.52
N ARG A 1175 -16.76 -11.66 -17.66
CA ARG A 1175 -16.96 -11.68 -16.21
C ARG A 1175 -17.92 -10.57 -15.81
N LYS A 1176 -18.95 -10.89 -15.04
CA LYS A 1176 -19.77 -9.88 -14.36
C LYS A 1176 -19.18 -9.51 -13.01
N ARG A 1177 -19.14 -8.20 -12.73
CA ARG A 1177 -18.73 -7.63 -11.45
C ARG A 1177 -19.83 -6.72 -10.88
N PRO A 1178 -19.98 -6.62 -9.55
CA PRO A 1178 -19.31 -7.45 -8.53
C PRO A 1178 -19.79 -8.93 -8.56
N PRO A 1179 -19.13 -9.86 -7.85
CA PRO A 1179 -19.60 -11.23 -7.70
C PRO A 1179 -21.02 -11.27 -7.14
N ALA A 1180 -21.86 -12.15 -7.69
CA ALA A 1180 -23.26 -12.24 -7.29
C ALA A 1180 -23.40 -13.21 -6.10
N GLY A 1181 -24.13 -12.80 -5.06
CA GLY A 1181 -24.78 -13.78 -4.19
C GLY A 1181 -26.05 -14.27 -4.87
N ALA A 1182 -26.37 -15.56 -4.82
CA ALA A 1182 -27.63 -16.12 -5.29
C ALA A 1182 -28.78 -15.13 -5.01
N ARG A 1183 -29.33 -14.54 -6.08
CA ARG A 1183 -30.42 -13.57 -5.94
C ARG A 1183 -31.54 -14.25 -5.16
N ASN A 1184 -32.04 -13.59 -4.13
CA ASN A 1184 -33.40 -13.85 -3.67
C ASN A 1184 -34.33 -13.68 -4.88
N GLY A 1185 -34.86 -14.79 -5.39
CA GLY A 1185 -35.98 -14.84 -6.33
C GLY A 1185 -35.59 -14.77 -7.80
#